data_AF-Q8A4S4-F1
#
_entry.id   AF-Q8A4S4-F1
#
_cell.length_a   1.000
_cell.length_b   1.000
_cell.length_c   1.000
_cell.angle_alpha   90.00
_cell.angle_beta   90.00
_cell.angle_gamma   90.00
#
_symmetry.space_group_name_H-M   'P 1'
#
loop_
_entity.id
_entity.type
_entity.pdbx_description
1 polymer ?
#
loop_
_entity_poly.entity_id
_entity_poly.type
_entity_poly.pdbx_seq_one_letter_code
_entity_poly.pdbx_strand_id
1 'polypeptide(L)'
;MARTTLLLLSILFLLPTNAAIKKLQVEYLTNPIGLDITAPRFSWQLASAERGVRQTAYQITVATDAACLNPVWTSGKVASDESLHICYAGPALTPSTRYYWKVTVWNNKTGEETSTEKAFFETGLLSDGWSGAQWIKATQINKNSKINPEDKKQTKARMLLEMDVTLTSGNASVLFGARDASNVFMWSVNTLDNEKEPLIRRHIYDGGRLQSSDTPIGKFFTKSDLLNKEHHLAIEAKDGVVKTYIDKVLVDTYTDTDSKLSNGYIGFRAFRGNNTNETAMFDNIVLTEYEQKGDKEEAKVVLKEDFEKPQSTFEEGEIVTVGGNRKLNMVSTSGDYRVLQASMSRVPMFRKEFKAKKKIASARIYSSALGVYDLFINGQRVGNKMEDGSIRYDELKPEWTDFSKTAHYQTYDITDLLRKGENAVGAQVSSGWWNSDVAHGEYGANEVGFIAKILLKYTDGTSETVVTDLSWLSSMDGAIRMGDIYHGETYDARKESVWTKPGYNTANWNKTAVNPHFKGELIAFAGPTVQVRPHLSRIPLSTTVYQGEKDGKINVLSVTDKPTPIRLKKGETAVYNLGQNMVGWVRFKVKGVSGTEMKLRFGEMLNDTGDKSRGDDGPAGSIYTANLRSAKATLKYILKGSKEGESFHPSMTFFGFQYCEITASEDIEVLSLIGEVVGSATEEGASFVTSSRSINQLYSNVMWGQRGNYLSIPTDCPQRDERLGWTGDTQVFCRAASYNANVSAFFEKWMRDMRDGQRSDGAYPDVAPHSWVGYGQAAWADAGIIVPWTIYLMYDNKKILQDNYASMEKYMEFLSRQKGDGYNYNGAGTNYGDWLSYEDTERRYVSVCYYAYTAQLMAKISEALKTDDCDAYASKAKAYRKLAQEIKKEFQTRYIDADGDLKQKSQTAYLLALKLDLFPTEEARKKGVETLVRKIAGNGNRLSTGFVGTAILNQTLSQFGESNTAYDLLLQRNNPSWLYSIDQGATTIWERWDSYTKEKGFGPVSMNSFNHYSYGAVSEWMYRTMGGIDIDETRPGFKYIVLQPVPDNRPEVAAGQERIDWVNASFPSCYGDIKSSWKKENDGTVSYQVTIPANTTATLHLLLPTLDYVVEESGKAAVKAEGVSSVTFMNGKAVLELQSGTYQFVVKKENK
;
A
#
# COMPACT_ATOMS: atom_id res chain seq x y z
N MET A 1 51.88 8.95 13.09
CA MET A 1 52.27 7.99 14.16
C MET A 1 51.46 8.29 15.41
N ALA A 2 50.45 7.47 15.70
CA ALA A 2 49.85 7.25 17.01
C ALA A 2 48.89 6.07 16.86
N ARG A 3 49.30 4.89 17.33
CA ARG A 3 48.49 3.67 17.37
C ARG A 3 47.51 3.80 18.54
N THR A 4 46.21 3.71 18.28
CA THR A 4 45.19 3.56 19.32
C THR A 4 44.59 2.18 19.19
N THR A 5 45.05 1.28 20.06
CA THR A 5 44.56 -0.09 20.20
C THR A 5 43.19 -0.05 20.87
N LEU A 6 42.12 -0.40 20.17
CA LEU A 6 40.82 -0.64 20.79
C LEU A 6 40.81 -2.07 21.35
N LEU A 7 40.74 -2.18 22.68
CA LEU A 7 40.52 -3.44 23.40
C LEU A 7 39.02 -3.77 23.31
N LEU A 8 38.66 -4.85 22.59
CA LEU A 8 37.32 -5.44 22.65
C LEU A 8 37.20 -6.27 23.94
N LEU A 9 36.46 -5.76 24.93
CA LEU A 9 35.99 -6.57 26.06
C LEU A 9 34.89 -7.51 25.55
N SER A 10 35.21 -8.80 25.46
CA SER A 10 34.27 -9.88 25.16
C SER A 10 33.56 -10.28 26.45
N ILE A 11 32.33 -9.79 26.65
CA ILE A 11 31.41 -10.35 27.64
C ILE A 11 30.86 -11.65 27.03
N LEU A 12 31.41 -12.79 27.44
CA LEU A 12 30.82 -14.11 27.17
C LEU A 12 29.47 -14.20 27.89
N PHE A 13 28.36 -14.00 27.17
CA PHE A 13 27.10 -14.58 27.58
C PHE A 13 27.19 -16.09 27.36
N LEU A 14 27.14 -16.87 28.44
CA LEU A 14 26.90 -18.31 28.40
C LEU A 14 25.53 -18.54 27.75
N LEU A 15 25.51 -18.80 26.44
CA LEU A 15 24.33 -19.35 25.78
C LEU A 15 24.05 -20.73 26.39
N PRO A 16 22.79 -21.07 26.69
CA PRO A 16 22.45 -22.41 27.17
C PRO A 16 22.92 -23.44 26.15
N THR A 17 23.51 -24.53 26.65
CA THR A 17 23.97 -25.67 25.83
C THR A 17 22.82 -26.48 25.23
N ASN A 18 21.58 -26.26 25.73
CA ASN A 18 20.39 -26.91 25.20
C ASN A 18 19.77 -26.10 24.06
N ALA A 19 19.09 -26.78 23.13
CA ALA A 19 18.34 -26.10 22.10
C ALA A 19 17.13 -25.37 22.73
N ALA A 20 16.64 -24.35 22.03
CA ALA A 20 15.53 -23.53 22.48
C ALA A 20 14.49 -23.43 21.38
N ILE A 21 13.22 -23.66 21.73
CA ILE A 21 12.09 -23.44 20.84
C ILE A 21 11.71 -21.96 20.92
N LYS A 22 11.62 -21.31 19.75
CA LYS A 22 11.31 -19.87 19.63
C LYS A 22 10.31 -19.61 18.52
N LYS A 23 9.76 -18.40 18.50
CA LYS A 23 8.86 -17.90 17.43
C LYS A 23 7.71 -18.87 17.15
N LEU A 24 6.93 -19.16 18.18
CA LEU A 24 5.71 -19.95 18.02
C LEU A 24 4.69 -19.12 17.23
N GLN A 25 4.29 -19.63 16.06
CA GLN A 25 3.38 -18.94 15.15
C GLN A 25 2.21 -19.81 14.76
N VAL A 26 1.07 -19.17 14.54
CA VAL A 26 -0.12 -19.74 13.91
C VAL A 26 -0.44 -18.90 12.69
N GLU A 27 -0.51 -19.52 11.51
CA GLU A 27 -0.77 -18.80 10.24
C GLU A 27 0.25 -17.66 10.00
N TYR A 28 1.53 -17.90 10.31
CA TYR A 28 2.63 -16.93 10.29
C TYR A 28 2.51 -15.73 11.23
N LEU A 29 1.51 -15.74 12.13
CA LEU A 29 1.26 -14.66 13.07
C LEU A 29 1.59 -15.11 14.50
N THR A 30 2.09 -14.17 15.31
CA THR A 30 2.31 -14.39 16.73
C THR A 30 1.03 -14.09 17.50
N ASN A 31 0.52 -15.07 18.23
CA ASN A 31 -0.67 -14.94 19.07
C ASN A 31 -1.90 -14.28 18.38
N PRO A 32 -2.29 -14.72 17.18
CA PRO A 32 -3.36 -14.05 16.41
C PRO A 32 -4.72 -14.15 17.11
N ILE A 33 -5.51 -13.08 17.00
CA ILE A 33 -6.87 -12.99 17.53
C ILE A 33 -7.84 -12.74 16.38
N GLY A 34 -8.91 -13.54 16.30
CA GLY A 34 -9.96 -13.39 15.32
C GLY A 34 -9.71 -14.16 14.02
N LEU A 35 -9.19 -15.39 14.07
CA LEU A 35 -8.99 -16.21 12.87
C LEU A 35 -10.25 -16.98 12.46
N ASP A 36 -10.63 -16.89 11.19
CA ASP A 36 -11.69 -17.72 10.59
C ASP A 36 -11.16 -18.97 9.88
N ILE A 37 -10.07 -19.52 10.40
CA ILE A 37 -9.40 -20.71 9.84
C ILE A 37 -9.75 -21.91 10.72
N THR A 38 -10.38 -22.92 10.12
CA THR A 38 -10.87 -24.12 10.83
C THR A 38 -9.79 -25.15 11.13
N ALA A 39 -8.71 -25.15 10.35
CA ALA A 39 -7.54 -26.01 10.53
C ALA A 39 -6.26 -25.14 10.53
N PRO A 40 -6.02 -24.35 11.60
CA PRO A 40 -4.87 -23.45 11.67
C PRO A 40 -3.54 -24.22 11.62
N ARG A 41 -2.53 -23.60 11.02
CA ARG A 41 -1.19 -24.14 10.77
C ARG A 41 -0.20 -23.62 11.81
N PHE A 42 0.44 -24.53 12.54
CA PHE A 42 1.47 -24.23 13.55
C PHE A 42 2.88 -24.27 12.96
N SER A 43 3.72 -23.31 13.36
CA SER A 43 5.14 -23.26 13.01
C SER A 43 5.99 -22.86 14.23
N TRP A 44 7.23 -23.35 14.30
CA TRP A 44 8.20 -22.98 15.33
C TRP A 44 9.64 -23.05 14.81
N GLN A 45 10.53 -22.30 15.47
CA GLN A 45 11.97 -22.32 15.23
C GLN A 45 12.70 -23.09 16.33
N LEU A 46 13.78 -23.76 15.94
CA LEU A 46 14.74 -24.36 16.86
C LEU A 46 16.02 -23.53 16.82
N ALA A 47 16.50 -23.07 17.97
CA ALA A 47 17.75 -22.31 18.10
C ALA A 47 18.75 -23.11 18.93
N SER A 48 19.99 -23.26 18.44
CA SER A 48 21.08 -23.87 19.21
C SER A 48 22.42 -23.25 18.80
N ALA A 49 23.37 -23.24 19.75
CA ALA A 49 24.76 -22.91 19.48
C ALA A 49 25.59 -24.14 19.01
N GLU A 50 25.08 -25.35 19.22
CA GLU A 50 25.75 -26.58 18.79
C GLU A 50 25.57 -26.85 17.29
N ARG A 51 26.60 -27.41 16.63
CA ARG A 51 26.51 -27.83 15.23
C ARG A 51 25.67 -29.11 15.08
N GLY A 52 24.91 -29.19 13.99
CA GLY A 52 24.18 -30.39 13.60
C GLY A 52 22.97 -30.76 14.47
N VAL A 53 22.40 -29.78 15.18
CA VAL A 53 21.11 -29.97 15.86
C VAL A 53 19.99 -30.11 14.84
N ARG A 54 19.22 -31.19 14.96
CA ARG A 54 18.08 -31.55 14.11
C ARG A 54 16.92 -32.10 14.95
N GLN A 55 15.70 -31.69 14.62
CA GLN A 55 14.49 -32.27 15.18
C GLN A 55 14.28 -33.70 14.65
N THR A 56 13.83 -34.59 15.53
CA THR A 56 13.51 -36.00 15.20
C THR A 56 12.05 -36.34 15.43
N ALA A 57 11.39 -35.62 16.35
CA ALA A 57 9.96 -35.73 16.58
C ALA A 57 9.41 -34.44 17.20
N TYR A 58 8.10 -34.25 17.11
CA TYR A 58 7.38 -33.19 17.80
C TYR A 58 6.07 -33.70 18.43
N GLN A 59 5.51 -32.93 19.36
CA GLN A 59 4.17 -33.08 19.88
C GLN A 59 3.56 -31.70 20.14
N ILE A 60 2.43 -31.41 19.49
CA ILE A 60 1.64 -30.21 19.75
C ILE A 60 0.55 -30.57 20.78
N THR A 61 0.32 -29.67 21.72
CA THR A 61 -0.78 -29.75 22.68
C THR A 61 -1.57 -28.46 22.64
N VAL A 62 -2.87 -28.54 22.37
CA VAL A 62 -3.81 -27.42 22.32
C VAL A 62 -4.84 -27.57 23.43
N ALA A 63 -5.11 -26.49 24.17
CA ALA A 63 -6.03 -26.48 25.31
C ALA A 63 -6.80 -25.15 25.38
N THR A 64 -7.83 -25.08 26.24
CA THR A 64 -8.55 -23.82 26.54
C THR A 64 -8.02 -23.12 27.80
N ASP A 65 -7.16 -23.79 28.57
CA ASP A 65 -6.47 -23.23 29.72
C ASP A 65 -5.01 -22.89 29.38
N ALA A 66 -4.50 -21.80 29.96
CA ALA A 66 -3.15 -21.29 29.67
C ALA A 66 -2.00 -22.22 30.11
N ALA A 67 -2.25 -23.15 31.02
CA ALA A 67 -1.26 -24.12 31.48
C ALA A 67 -1.22 -25.37 30.60
N CYS A 68 -2.16 -25.49 29.65
CA CYS A 68 -2.38 -26.67 28.81
C CYS A 68 -2.53 -27.95 29.64
N LEU A 69 -3.24 -27.89 30.77
CA LEU A 69 -3.48 -29.03 31.64
C LEU A 69 -4.62 -29.93 31.14
N ASN A 70 -5.61 -29.33 30.46
CA ASN A 70 -6.76 -30.04 29.91
C ASN A 70 -6.74 -29.91 28.37
N PRO A 71 -5.98 -30.78 27.68
CA PRO A 71 -5.84 -30.67 26.24
C PRO A 71 -7.18 -30.95 25.53
N VAL A 72 -7.54 -30.05 24.61
CA VAL A 72 -8.60 -30.25 23.61
C VAL A 72 -8.08 -31.16 22.49
N TRP A 73 -6.80 -31.02 22.14
CA TRP A 73 -6.15 -31.84 21.14
C TRP A 73 -4.67 -32.02 21.46
N THR A 74 -4.15 -33.20 21.12
CA THR A 74 -2.71 -33.43 21.01
C THR A 74 -2.42 -34.21 19.73
N SER A 75 -1.32 -33.87 19.06
CA SER A 75 -0.84 -34.66 17.93
C SER A 75 -0.28 -36.03 18.34
N GLY A 76 -0.02 -36.24 19.64
CA GLY A 76 0.90 -37.28 20.09
C GLY A 76 2.33 -37.01 19.62
N LYS A 77 3.27 -37.92 19.94
CA LYS A 77 4.65 -37.85 19.46
C LYS A 77 4.71 -38.28 17.99
N VAL A 78 4.88 -37.32 17.10
CA VAL A 78 5.01 -37.53 15.66
C VAL A 78 6.49 -37.57 15.30
N ALA A 79 6.96 -38.70 14.75
CA ALA A 79 8.33 -38.84 14.27
C ALA A 79 8.52 -38.08 12.93
N SER A 80 8.87 -36.81 13.03
CA SER A 80 9.08 -35.91 11.88
C SER A 80 10.03 -34.77 12.25
N ASP A 81 10.80 -34.31 11.27
CA ASP A 81 11.66 -33.13 11.38
C ASP A 81 11.00 -31.85 10.82
N GLU A 82 9.73 -31.94 10.43
CA GLU A 82 8.93 -30.78 10.03
C GLU A 82 8.62 -29.89 11.23
N SER A 83 8.77 -28.58 11.04
CA SER A 83 8.45 -27.57 12.07
C SER A 83 7.67 -26.39 11.50
N LEU A 84 7.18 -26.52 10.26
CA LEU A 84 6.40 -25.51 9.57
C LEU A 84 5.05 -26.09 9.13
N HIS A 85 4.00 -25.29 9.24
CA HIS A 85 2.67 -25.53 8.69
C HIS A 85 1.99 -26.82 9.17
N ILE A 86 2.25 -27.24 10.41
CA ILE A 86 1.59 -28.42 10.96
C ILE A 86 0.12 -28.08 11.19
N CYS A 87 -0.78 -28.69 10.41
CA CYS A 87 -2.21 -28.42 10.50
C CYS A 87 -2.80 -28.95 11.81
N TYR A 88 -3.67 -28.15 12.42
CA TYR A 88 -4.55 -28.61 13.47
C TYR A 88 -5.43 -29.77 12.97
N ALA A 89 -5.38 -30.91 13.66
CA ALA A 89 -6.16 -32.11 13.33
C ALA A 89 -7.07 -32.54 14.50
N GLY A 90 -7.41 -31.59 15.38
CA GLY A 90 -8.28 -31.83 16.52
C GLY A 90 -9.77 -31.66 16.19
N PRO A 91 -10.64 -31.72 17.22
CA PRO A 91 -12.06 -31.44 17.09
C PRO A 91 -12.35 -30.06 16.50
N ALA A 92 -13.52 -29.88 15.88
CA ALA A 92 -13.93 -28.60 15.30
C ALA A 92 -13.78 -27.45 16.31
N LEU A 93 -13.11 -26.38 15.86
CA LEU A 93 -12.90 -25.18 16.68
C LEU A 93 -14.22 -24.43 16.88
N THR A 94 -14.41 -23.86 18.06
CA THR A 94 -15.59 -23.07 18.38
C THR A 94 -15.35 -21.59 18.09
N PRO A 95 -16.34 -20.81 17.60
CA PRO A 95 -16.20 -19.37 17.40
C PRO A 95 -15.82 -18.63 18.69
N SER A 96 -15.14 -17.48 18.57
CA SER A 96 -14.85 -16.56 19.68
C SER A 96 -14.18 -17.26 20.88
N THR A 97 -13.24 -18.16 20.59
CA THR A 97 -12.62 -19.04 21.58
C THR A 97 -11.11 -18.98 21.47
N ARG A 98 -10.45 -18.69 22.60
CA ARG A 98 -9.00 -18.71 22.71
C ARG A 98 -8.53 -20.13 23.01
N TYR A 99 -7.56 -20.58 22.22
CA TYR A 99 -6.85 -21.84 22.39
C TYR A 99 -5.39 -21.53 22.69
N TYR A 100 -4.92 -22.03 23.82
CA TYR A 100 -3.50 -22.02 24.17
C TYR A 100 -2.83 -23.25 23.59
N TRP A 101 -1.58 -23.13 23.21
CA TRP A 101 -0.83 -24.26 22.71
C TRP A 101 0.63 -24.23 23.14
N LYS A 102 1.24 -25.42 23.15
CA LYS A 102 2.67 -25.62 23.34
C LYS A 102 3.15 -26.71 22.40
N VAL A 103 4.44 -26.67 22.08
CA VAL A 103 5.11 -27.72 21.31
C VAL A 103 6.23 -28.33 22.14
N THR A 104 6.31 -29.66 22.10
CA THR A 104 7.44 -30.43 22.63
C THR A 104 8.21 -31.01 21.45
N VAL A 105 9.53 -30.87 21.45
CA VAL A 105 10.44 -31.28 20.39
C VAL A 105 11.43 -32.27 20.95
N TRP A 106 11.69 -33.36 20.22
CA TRP A 106 12.82 -34.24 20.47
C TRP A 106 13.89 -33.99 19.42
N ASN A 107 15.12 -33.70 19.83
CA ASN A 107 16.24 -33.52 18.92
C ASN A 107 17.36 -34.55 19.15
N ASN A 108 18.28 -34.63 18.20
CA ASN A 108 19.37 -35.61 18.16
C ASN A 108 20.52 -35.37 19.17
N LYS A 109 20.49 -34.30 19.97
CA LYS A 109 21.60 -33.91 20.86
C LYS A 109 21.18 -33.80 22.34
N THR A 110 20.14 -33.02 22.63
CA THR A 110 19.74 -32.65 23.99
C THR A 110 18.52 -33.42 24.49
N GLY A 111 17.86 -34.19 23.61
CA GLY A 111 16.70 -35.00 23.97
C GLY A 111 15.39 -34.22 23.81
N GLU A 112 14.59 -34.14 24.88
CA GLU A 112 13.23 -33.57 24.90
C GLU A 112 13.21 -32.14 25.43
N GLU A 113 12.53 -31.23 24.71
CA GLU A 113 12.39 -29.83 25.06
C GLU A 113 10.94 -29.36 24.82
N THR A 114 10.36 -28.59 25.75
CA THR A 114 9.01 -28.02 25.58
C THR A 114 9.07 -26.50 25.55
N SER A 115 8.28 -25.89 24.68
CA SER A 115 8.17 -24.43 24.56
C SER A 115 7.69 -23.81 25.86
N THR A 116 8.35 -22.75 26.31
CA THR A 116 8.01 -22.00 27.54
C THR A 116 7.16 -20.76 27.27
N GLU A 117 7.10 -20.29 26.02
CA GLU A 117 6.29 -19.15 25.61
C GLU A 117 4.78 -19.44 25.79
N LYS A 118 4.02 -18.46 26.29
CA LYS A 118 2.56 -18.57 26.42
C LYS A 118 1.90 -18.29 25.06
N ALA A 119 1.97 -19.27 24.17
CA ALA A 119 1.41 -19.15 22.82
C ALA A 119 -0.10 -19.44 22.80
N PHE A 120 -0.85 -18.69 22.00
CA PHE A 120 -2.27 -18.91 21.78
C PHE A 120 -2.68 -18.55 20.35
N PHE A 121 -3.88 -18.94 19.96
CA PHE A 121 -4.61 -18.32 18.87
C PHE A 121 -6.07 -18.18 19.32
N GLU A 122 -6.82 -17.26 18.74
CA GLU A 122 -8.23 -17.09 19.06
C GLU A 122 -9.06 -17.03 17.78
N THR A 123 -10.10 -17.85 17.73
CA THR A 123 -11.01 -17.91 16.58
C THR A 123 -11.89 -16.66 16.50
N GLY A 124 -12.22 -16.25 15.28
CA GLY A 124 -13.16 -15.18 15.00
C GLY A 124 -14.60 -15.63 15.12
N LEU A 125 -15.43 -15.16 14.19
CA LEU A 125 -16.86 -15.48 14.12
C LEU A 125 -17.13 -16.77 13.33
N LEU A 126 -16.14 -17.31 12.61
CA LEU A 126 -16.28 -18.40 11.63
C LEU A 126 -17.42 -18.09 10.64
N SER A 127 -18.10 -19.11 10.09
CA SER A 127 -19.06 -18.94 8.99
C SER A 127 -20.34 -18.17 9.33
N ASP A 128 -20.83 -18.18 10.59
CA ASP A 128 -22.20 -17.77 10.92
C ASP A 128 -22.31 -16.79 12.10
N GLY A 129 -21.23 -16.10 12.46
CA GLY A 129 -21.17 -15.36 13.72
C GLY A 129 -21.79 -13.96 13.71
N TRP A 130 -22.23 -13.41 12.57
CA TRP A 130 -22.78 -12.03 12.49
C TRP A 130 -24.27 -11.90 12.84
N SER A 131 -24.95 -13.00 13.18
CA SER A 131 -26.38 -12.99 13.48
C SER A 131 -26.80 -11.85 14.43
N GLY A 132 -27.83 -11.11 14.00
CA GLY A 132 -28.41 -9.94 14.67
C GLY A 132 -27.76 -8.60 14.31
N ALA A 133 -26.54 -8.57 13.78
CA ALA A 133 -25.89 -7.33 13.36
C ALA A 133 -26.33 -6.90 11.96
N GLN A 134 -26.54 -5.60 11.80
CA GLN A 134 -26.90 -4.96 10.55
C GLN A 134 -25.81 -3.97 10.15
N TRP A 135 -25.51 -3.89 8.85
CA TRP A 135 -24.82 -2.75 8.29
C TRP A 135 -25.70 -1.51 8.48
N ILE A 136 -25.16 -0.47 9.11
CA ILE A 136 -25.87 0.79 9.37
C ILE A 136 -25.21 1.96 8.64
N LYS A 137 -26.03 2.92 8.20
CA LYS A 137 -25.62 4.21 7.64
C LYS A 137 -26.19 5.38 8.44
N ALA A 138 -25.52 6.53 8.35
CA ALA A 138 -25.95 7.76 8.99
C ALA A 138 -27.18 8.35 8.27
N THR A 139 -28.04 9.05 9.01
CA THR A 139 -29.19 9.78 8.44
C THR A 139 -29.23 11.23 8.94
N GLN A 140 -30.12 12.02 8.36
CA GLN A 140 -30.46 13.38 8.82
C GLN A 140 -31.77 13.44 9.62
N ILE A 141 -32.30 12.29 10.04
CA ILE A 141 -33.57 12.21 10.77
C ILE A 141 -33.27 12.28 12.25
N ASN A 142 -33.66 13.38 12.91
CA ASN A 142 -33.46 13.54 14.35
C ASN A 142 -33.99 12.33 15.12
N LYS A 143 -33.27 11.90 16.17
CA LYS A 143 -33.62 10.72 16.97
C LYS A 143 -35.04 10.74 17.54
N ASN A 144 -35.58 11.93 17.83
CA ASN A 144 -36.92 12.13 18.39
C ASN A 144 -38.02 12.18 17.32
N SER A 145 -37.66 12.15 16.03
CA SER A 145 -38.63 12.16 14.93
C SER A 145 -39.47 10.88 14.93
N LYS A 146 -40.76 11.00 14.61
CA LYS A 146 -41.64 9.84 14.37
C LYS A 146 -41.42 9.19 13.01
N ILE A 147 -40.70 9.86 12.10
CA ILE A 147 -40.38 9.32 10.77
C ILE A 147 -39.45 8.13 10.95
N ASN A 148 -39.82 7.00 10.33
CA ASN A 148 -38.94 5.87 10.15
C ASN A 148 -38.02 6.16 8.95
N PRO A 149 -36.69 6.07 9.10
CA PRO A 149 -35.76 6.29 8.00
C PRO A 149 -36.03 5.42 6.76
N GLU A 150 -36.57 4.21 6.93
CA GLU A 150 -36.90 3.32 5.82
C GLU A 150 -38.16 3.75 5.05
N ASP A 151 -39.05 4.55 5.67
CA ASP A 151 -40.31 5.01 5.08
C ASP A 151 -40.17 6.37 4.37
N LYS A 152 -38.99 7.00 4.40
CA LYS A 152 -38.77 8.30 3.77
C LYS A 152 -38.71 8.15 2.25
N LYS A 153 -39.88 8.20 1.60
CA LYS A 153 -39.98 8.46 0.15
C LYS A 153 -39.29 9.79 -0.16
N GLN A 154 -38.57 9.85 -1.28
CA GLN A 154 -37.99 11.09 -1.77
C GLN A 154 -39.12 12.10 -1.97
N THR A 155 -39.23 13.09 -1.09
CA THR A 155 -40.19 14.18 -1.24
C THR A 155 -39.70 15.06 -2.37
N LYS A 156 -40.59 15.37 -3.33
CA LYS A 156 -40.28 16.28 -4.42
C LYS A 156 -39.67 17.58 -3.87
N ALA A 157 -38.65 18.09 -4.54
CA ALA A 157 -37.99 19.31 -4.09
C ALA A 157 -38.98 20.47 -3.97
N ARG A 158 -38.81 21.22 -2.87
CA ARG A 158 -39.50 22.48 -2.58
C ARG A 158 -38.48 23.41 -1.95
N MET A 159 -37.83 24.20 -2.81
CA MET A 159 -36.76 25.12 -2.41
C MET A 159 -36.71 26.34 -3.30
N LEU A 160 -36.12 27.41 -2.76
CA LEU A 160 -35.73 28.63 -3.45
C LEU A 160 -34.26 28.89 -3.10
N LEU A 161 -33.41 28.92 -4.13
CA LEU A 161 -32.01 29.28 -4.03
C LEU A 161 -31.80 30.63 -4.69
N GLU A 162 -31.28 31.59 -3.95
CA GLU A 162 -31.01 32.96 -4.39
C GLU A 162 -29.54 33.31 -4.17
N MET A 163 -28.94 34.07 -5.08
CA MET A 163 -27.57 34.59 -4.97
C MET A 163 -27.32 35.73 -5.95
N ASP A 164 -26.28 36.50 -5.67
CA ASP A 164 -25.70 37.44 -6.63
C ASP A 164 -24.53 36.76 -7.35
N VAL A 165 -24.49 36.87 -8.68
CA VAL A 165 -23.50 36.21 -9.53
C VAL A 165 -22.87 37.20 -10.51
N THR A 166 -21.55 37.19 -10.60
CA THR A 166 -20.79 37.92 -11.63
C THR A 166 -20.08 36.92 -12.54
N LEU A 167 -20.55 36.79 -13.78
CA LEU A 167 -19.91 35.94 -14.78
C LEU A 167 -18.71 36.66 -15.39
N THR A 168 -17.48 36.29 -14.99
CA THR A 168 -16.27 36.96 -15.48
C THR A 168 -15.76 36.37 -16.80
N SER A 169 -15.88 35.06 -16.99
CA SER A 169 -15.54 34.43 -18.26
C SER A 169 -16.28 33.13 -18.46
N GLY A 170 -16.89 32.99 -19.64
CA GLY A 170 -17.40 31.74 -20.18
C GLY A 170 -18.66 31.17 -19.51
N ASN A 171 -18.60 30.84 -18.23
CA ASN A 171 -19.67 30.15 -17.51
C ASN A 171 -19.71 30.46 -16.00
N ALA A 172 -20.91 30.52 -15.42
CA ALA A 172 -21.15 30.64 -13.98
C ALA A 172 -22.09 29.52 -13.54
N SER A 173 -21.54 28.49 -12.89
CA SER A 173 -22.27 27.25 -12.56
C SER A 173 -22.61 27.15 -11.07
N VAL A 174 -23.89 26.94 -10.79
CA VAL A 174 -24.41 26.59 -9.46
C VAL A 174 -24.89 25.15 -9.43
N LEU A 175 -24.50 24.45 -8.37
CA LEU A 175 -24.92 23.10 -8.02
C LEU A 175 -26.05 23.20 -6.98
N PHE A 176 -27.12 22.44 -7.13
CA PHE A 176 -28.23 22.40 -6.18
C PHE A 176 -28.94 21.04 -6.17
N GLY A 177 -29.76 20.82 -5.13
CA GLY A 177 -30.42 19.53 -4.90
C GLY A 177 -29.42 18.38 -4.70
N ALA A 178 -28.19 18.71 -4.30
CA ALA A 178 -27.10 17.74 -4.24
C ALA A 178 -27.30 16.80 -3.04
N ARG A 179 -27.27 15.50 -3.30
CA ARG A 179 -27.28 14.47 -2.24
C ARG A 179 -25.85 14.11 -1.84
N ASP A 180 -24.97 14.09 -2.84
CA ASP A 180 -23.53 13.87 -2.79
C ASP A 180 -22.91 14.49 -4.06
N ALA A 181 -21.59 14.38 -4.24
CA ALA A 181 -20.86 14.97 -5.37
C ALA A 181 -21.23 14.36 -6.74
N SER A 182 -21.81 13.15 -6.76
CA SER A 182 -22.17 12.37 -7.94
C SER A 182 -23.66 12.46 -8.29
N ASN A 183 -24.48 13.02 -7.40
CA ASN A 183 -25.93 13.16 -7.53
C ASN A 183 -26.32 14.62 -7.34
N VAL A 184 -26.26 15.41 -8.42
CA VAL A 184 -26.38 16.87 -8.36
C VAL A 184 -26.99 17.46 -9.63
N PHE A 185 -27.79 18.52 -9.46
CA PHE A 185 -28.29 19.35 -10.55
C PHE A 185 -27.37 20.57 -10.67
N MET A 186 -26.88 20.88 -11.86
CA MET A 186 -25.99 22.00 -12.13
C MET A 186 -26.55 22.92 -13.21
N TRP A 187 -26.91 24.14 -12.83
CA TRP A 187 -27.43 25.16 -13.74
C TRP A 187 -26.34 26.20 -13.95
N SER A 188 -26.10 26.53 -15.21
CA SER A 188 -25.01 27.46 -15.55
C SER A 188 -25.46 28.55 -16.48
N VAL A 189 -25.17 29.80 -16.13
CA VAL A 189 -25.30 30.94 -17.05
C VAL A 189 -24.06 30.95 -17.94
N ASN A 190 -24.24 30.64 -19.22
CA ASN A 190 -23.15 30.39 -20.15
C ASN A 190 -23.16 31.38 -21.33
N THR A 191 -21.99 31.91 -21.65
CA THR A 191 -21.77 32.80 -22.80
C THR A 191 -20.75 32.24 -23.79
N LEU A 192 -20.18 31.06 -23.52
CA LEU A 192 -19.08 30.48 -24.30
C LEU A 192 -19.55 29.52 -25.39
N ASP A 193 -20.40 28.55 -25.04
CA ASP A 193 -20.57 27.31 -25.83
C ASP A 193 -21.55 27.45 -27.00
N ASN A 194 -22.24 28.59 -27.10
CA ASN A 194 -23.06 28.94 -28.24
C ASN A 194 -22.63 30.29 -28.78
N GLU A 195 -22.24 30.35 -30.05
CA GLU A 195 -21.74 31.58 -30.68
C GLU A 195 -22.80 32.69 -30.77
N LYS A 196 -24.07 32.32 -30.98
CA LYS A 196 -25.15 33.27 -31.33
C LYS A 196 -25.74 33.98 -30.12
N GLU A 197 -25.92 33.26 -29.01
CA GLU A 197 -26.67 33.76 -27.86
C GLU A 197 -26.28 33.04 -26.56
N PRO A 198 -26.46 33.67 -25.38
CA PRO A 198 -26.24 33.01 -24.10
C PRO A 198 -27.22 31.87 -23.83
N LEU A 199 -26.83 30.94 -22.95
CA LEU A 199 -27.60 29.76 -22.56
C LEU A 199 -27.78 29.67 -21.03
N ILE A 200 -28.87 29.03 -20.61
CA ILE A 200 -28.89 28.26 -19.36
C ILE A 200 -28.49 26.83 -19.72
N ARG A 201 -27.30 26.39 -19.28
CA ARG A 201 -26.85 25.01 -19.44
C ARG A 201 -27.22 24.19 -18.21
N ARG A 202 -27.86 23.04 -18.43
CA ARG A 202 -28.32 22.16 -17.35
C ARG A 202 -27.59 20.85 -17.44
N HIS A 203 -26.85 20.52 -16.40
CA HIS A 203 -26.18 19.24 -16.25
C HIS A 203 -26.79 18.52 -15.04
N ILE A 204 -27.29 17.32 -15.24
CA ILE A 204 -27.83 16.47 -14.18
C ILE A 204 -26.89 15.28 -14.05
N TYR A 205 -26.26 15.17 -12.89
CA TYR A 205 -25.43 14.03 -12.53
C TYR A 205 -26.28 13.06 -11.70
N ASP A 206 -26.36 11.81 -12.15
CA ASP A 206 -27.10 10.73 -11.48
C ASP A 206 -26.17 9.51 -11.36
N GLY A 207 -25.69 9.23 -10.15
CA GLY A 207 -24.62 8.28 -9.92
C GLY A 207 -23.37 8.59 -10.77
N GLY A 208 -23.05 9.88 -10.95
CA GLY A 208 -21.93 10.36 -11.76
C GLY A 208 -22.19 10.41 -13.27
N ARG A 209 -23.30 9.83 -13.76
CA ARG A 209 -23.67 9.89 -15.18
C ARG A 209 -24.25 11.26 -15.51
N LEU A 210 -23.67 11.93 -16.50
CA LEU A 210 -24.08 13.25 -16.94
C LEU A 210 -25.20 13.17 -17.99
N GLN A 211 -26.30 13.86 -17.72
CA GLN A 211 -27.31 14.25 -18.70
C GLN A 211 -27.23 15.75 -18.90
N SER A 212 -27.29 16.24 -20.14
CA SER A 212 -27.22 17.68 -20.43
C SER A 212 -28.39 18.15 -21.29
N SER A 213 -28.88 19.36 -21.02
CA SER A 213 -29.87 20.05 -21.85
C SER A 213 -29.77 21.56 -21.68
N ASP A 214 -29.80 22.29 -22.79
CA ASP A 214 -29.52 23.72 -22.79
C ASP A 214 -30.74 24.52 -23.26
N THR A 215 -30.97 25.69 -22.67
CA THR A 215 -32.03 26.63 -23.06
C THR A 215 -31.40 27.94 -23.53
N PRO A 216 -31.57 28.34 -24.80
CA PRO A 216 -31.11 29.65 -25.25
C PRO A 216 -31.91 30.79 -24.63
N ILE A 217 -31.22 31.84 -24.19
CA ILE A 217 -31.80 32.99 -23.47
C ILE A 217 -31.51 34.33 -24.16
N GLY A 218 -31.08 34.30 -25.43
CA GLY A 218 -30.77 35.49 -26.23
C GLY A 218 -31.92 36.47 -26.44
N LYS A 219 -33.17 35.99 -26.30
CA LYS A 219 -34.36 36.85 -26.33
C LYS A 219 -34.50 37.74 -25.08
N PHE A 220 -33.75 37.45 -24.01
CA PHE A 220 -33.78 38.18 -22.75
C PHE A 220 -32.49 38.96 -22.49
N PHE A 221 -31.35 38.34 -22.76
CA PHE A 221 -30.03 38.90 -22.48
C PHE A 221 -29.08 38.66 -23.65
N THR A 222 -28.26 39.64 -23.99
CA THR A 222 -27.08 39.45 -24.84
C THR A 222 -25.90 38.96 -24.02
N LYS A 223 -24.83 38.44 -24.66
CA LYS A 223 -23.60 38.07 -23.95
C LYS A 223 -22.97 39.26 -23.19
N SER A 224 -23.02 40.46 -23.78
CA SER A 224 -22.56 41.69 -23.15
C SER A 224 -23.43 42.18 -22.01
N ASP A 225 -24.69 41.74 -21.94
CA ASP A 225 -25.55 42.03 -20.79
C ASP A 225 -25.13 41.21 -19.57
N LEU A 226 -24.55 40.02 -19.76
CA LEU A 226 -24.20 39.08 -18.69
C LEU A 226 -22.72 39.11 -18.26
N LEU A 227 -21.80 39.36 -19.20
CA LEU A 227 -20.35 39.32 -18.92
C LEU A 227 -19.89 40.52 -18.08
N ASN A 228 -19.12 40.22 -17.03
CA ASN A 228 -18.49 41.17 -16.10
C ASN A 228 -19.48 42.13 -15.42
N LYS A 229 -20.75 41.73 -15.29
CA LYS A 229 -21.79 42.44 -14.56
C LYS A 229 -22.36 41.51 -13.50
N GLU A 230 -22.78 42.12 -12.39
CA GLU A 230 -23.47 41.39 -11.33
C GLU A 230 -24.94 41.27 -11.66
N HIS A 231 -25.47 40.07 -11.48
CA HIS A 231 -26.88 39.73 -11.69
C HIS A 231 -27.41 38.97 -10.49
N HIS A 232 -28.72 39.09 -10.25
CA HIS A 232 -29.39 38.31 -9.23
C HIS A 232 -29.96 37.02 -9.84
N LEU A 233 -29.44 35.87 -9.42
CA LEU A 233 -29.87 34.54 -9.86
C LEU A 233 -30.79 33.92 -8.82
N ALA A 234 -31.98 33.50 -9.25
CA ALA A 234 -32.90 32.72 -8.42
C ALA A 234 -33.33 31.41 -9.11
N ILE A 235 -33.26 30.30 -8.37
CA ILE A 235 -33.70 28.98 -8.81
C ILE A 235 -34.80 28.50 -7.86
N GLU A 236 -36.05 28.45 -8.34
CA GLU A 236 -37.19 27.91 -7.61
C GLU A 236 -37.46 26.48 -8.09
N ALA A 237 -37.39 25.51 -7.19
CA ALA A 237 -37.77 24.12 -7.47
C ALA A 237 -39.00 23.74 -6.64
N LYS A 238 -40.12 23.45 -7.28
CA LYS A 238 -41.37 23.00 -6.64
C LYS A 238 -42.01 21.85 -7.40
N ASP A 239 -42.23 20.75 -6.69
CA ASP A 239 -42.97 19.58 -7.17
C ASP A 239 -42.46 18.96 -8.49
N GLY A 240 -41.15 19.05 -8.72
CA GLY A 240 -40.48 18.54 -9.92
C GLY A 240 -40.35 19.57 -11.05
N VAL A 241 -40.76 20.82 -10.83
CA VAL A 241 -40.55 21.93 -11.78
C VAL A 241 -39.50 22.87 -11.23
N VAL A 242 -38.48 23.18 -12.05
CA VAL A 242 -37.42 24.13 -11.76
C VAL A 242 -37.60 25.36 -12.63
N LYS A 243 -37.69 26.53 -12.02
CA LYS A 243 -37.74 27.83 -12.70
C LYS A 243 -36.48 28.61 -12.38
N THR A 244 -35.84 29.15 -13.42
CA THR A 244 -34.62 29.94 -13.29
C THR A 244 -34.90 31.38 -13.67
N TYR A 245 -34.51 32.30 -12.79
CA TYR A 245 -34.67 33.73 -12.97
C TYR A 245 -33.32 34.43 -12.95
N ILE A 246 -33.12 35.39 -13.86
CA ILE A 246 -32.00 36.34 -13.83
C ILE A 246 -32.62 37.73 -13.76
N ASP A 247 -32.25 38.52 -12.76
CA ASP A 247 -32.80 39.86 -12.50
C ASP A 247 -34.34 39.90 -12.51
N LYS A 248 -34.95 38.88 -11.87
CA LYS A 248 -36.40 38.67 -11.80
C LYS A 248 -37.08 38.31 -13.13
N VAL A 249 -36.34 38.16 -14.22
CA VAL A 249 -36.85 37.68 -15.52
C VAL A 249 -36.80 36.15 -15.54
N LEU A 250 -37.93 35.49 -15.78
CA LEU A 250 -37.99 34.03 -15.95
C LEU A 250 -37.32 33.63 -17.28
N VAL A 251 -36.13 33.03 -17.20
CA VAL A 251 -35.32 32.69 -18.37
C VAL A 251 -35.39 31.21 -18.76
N ASP A 252 -35.64 30.32 -17.81
CA ASP A 252 -35.77 28.87 -18.06
C ASP A 252 -36.85 28.22 -17.19
N THR A 253 -37.49 27.18 -17.72
CA THR A 253 -38.35 26.27 -16.96
C THR A 253 -38.01 24.83 -17.37
N TYR A 254 -37.65 24.01 -16.39
CA TYR A 254 -37.31 22.61 -16.54
C TYR A 254 -38.28 21.74 -15.72
N THR A 255 -38.66 20.59 -16.25
CA THR A 255 -39.48 19.60 -15.53
C THR A 255 -38.64 18.34 -15.35
N ASP A 256 -38.38 17.98 -14.09
CA ASP A 256 -37.77 16.71 -13.70
C ASP A 256 -38.80 15.58 -13.80
N THR A 257 -38.88 14.97 -14.99
CA THR A 257 -39.81 13.88 -15.27
C THR A 257 -39.46 12.59 -14.53
N ASP A 258 -38.19 12.43 -14.15
CA ASP A 258 -37.69 11.22 -13.51
C ASP A 258 -37.78 11.28 -11.98
N SER A 259 -38.27 12.40 -11.42
CA SER A 259 -38.40 12.64 -9.97
C SER A 259 -37.08 12.46 -9.20
N LYS A 260 -35.96 12.83 -9.82
CA LYS A 260 -34.61 12.75 -9.24
C LYS A 260 -34.30 13.93 -8.31
N LEU A 261 -34.94 15.07 -8.53
CA LEU A 261 -34.71 16.32 -7.82
C LEU A 261 -35.30 16.26 -6.41
N SER A 262 -34.42 16.46 -5.43
CA SER A 262 -34.78 16.61 -4.01
C SER A 262 -34.23 17.90 -3.45
N ASN A 263 -34.73 18.32 -2.28
CA ASN A 263 -33.98 19.24 -1.44
C ASN A 263 -32.61 18.61 -1.15
N GLY A 264 -31.58 19.44 -1.11
CA GLY A 264 -30.22 18.97 -0.97
C GLY A 264 -29.27 20.13 -0.81
N TYR A 265 -28.00 19.80 -0.75
CA TYR A 265 -26.93 20.77 -0.61
C TYR A 265 -26.69 21.53 -1.91
N ILE A 266 -25.95 22.63 -1.80
CA ILE A 266 -25.55 23.44 -2.94
C ILE A 266 -24.03 23.50 -3.08
N GLY A 267 -23.57 24.03 -4.21
CA GLY A 267 -22.16 24.25 -4.49
C GLY A 267 -21.96 25.03 -5.77
N PHE A 268 -20.72 25.09 -6.22
CA PHE A 268 -20.32 25.85 -7.40
C PHE A 268 -19.31 25.06 -8.22
N ARG A 269 -19.20 25.40 -9.50
CA ARG A 269 -18.27 24.75 -10.42
C ARG A 269 -17.57 25.76 -11.32
N ALA A 270 -16.28 25.56 -11.53
CA ALA A 270 -15.47 26.21 -12.54
C ALA A 270 -14.70 25.14 -13.34
N PHE A 271 -14.26 25.48 -14.55
CA PHE A 271 -13.50 24.57 -15.38
C PHE A 271 -12.49 25.26 -16.26
N ARG A 272 -11.35 24.61 -16.42
CA ARG A 272 -10.28 25.08 -17.30
C ARG A 272 -9.76 23.95 -18.18
N GLY A 273 -10.06 24.02 -19.46
CA GLY A 273 -9.50 23.14 -20.50
C GLY A 273 -8.54 23.90 -21.41
N ASN A 274 -8.04 23.24 -22.45
CA ASN A 274 -7.10 23.85 -23.40
C ASN A 274 -7.68 25.10 -24.10
N ASN A 275 -9.00 25.09 -24.37
CA ASN A 275 -9.71 26.15 -25.08
C ASN A 275 -10.90 26.72 -24.29
N THR A 276 -11.02 26.36 -23.01
CA THR A 276 -12.17 26.70 -22.17
C THR A 276 -11.65 27.30 -20.87
N ASN A 277 -12.14 28.47 -20.50
CA ASN A 277 -11.81 29.12 -19.25
C ASN A 277 -13.09 29.67 -18.62
N GLU A 278 -13.60 28.97 -17.61
CA GLU A 278 -14.82 29.34 -16.91
C GLU A 278 -14.47 29.95 -15.56
N THR A 279 -14.95 31.18 -15.33
CA THR A 279 -14.73 31.91 -14.09
C THR A 279 -15.97 32.73 -13.72
N ALA A 280 -16.29 32.74 -12.43
CA ALA A 280 -17.40 33.52 -11.89
C ALA A 280 -17.17 33.85 -10.41
N MET A 281 -17.86 34.88 -9.93
CA MET A 281 -17.91 35.25 -8.52
C MET A 281 -19.34 35.15 -7.98
N PHE A 282 -19.50 34.71 -6.73
CA PHE A 282 -20.78 34.51 -6.06
C PHE A 282 -20.83 35.21 -4.71
N ASP A 283 -21.99 35.75 -4.36
CA ASP A 283 -22.25 36.49 -3.12
C ASP A 283 -23.72 36.35 -2.68
N ASN A 284 -24.04 36.74 -1.44
CA ASN A 284 -25.41 36.81 -0.88
C ASN A 284 -26.27 35.55 -1.09
N ILE A 285 -25.72 34.39 -0.80
CA ILE A 285 -26.36 33.10 -1.07
C ILE A 285 -27.39 32.78 0.02
N VAL A 286 -28.62 32.48 -0.39
CA VAL A 286 -29.72 32.09 0.49
C VAL A 286 -30.40 30.85 -0.07
N LEU A 287 -30.45 29.76 0.72
CA LEU A 287 -31.27 28.59 0.43
C LEU A 287 -32.45 28.54 1.41
N THR A 288 -33.65 28.61 0.86
CA THR A 288 -34.90 28.44 1.59
C THR A 288 -35.54 27.13 1.19
N GLU A 289 -35.80 26.25 2.14
CA GLU A 289 -36.61 25.04 1.95
C GLU A 289 -38.03 25.28 2.43
N TYR A 290 -39.00 24.67 1.75
CA TYR A 290 -40.41 24.76 2.10
C TYR A 290 -40.95 23.40 2.55
N GLU A 291 -41.55 23.35 3.73
CA GLU A 291 -42.20 22.16 4.27
C GLU A 291 -43.73 22.31 4.18
N GLN A 292 -44.39 21.31 3.59
CA GLN A 292 -45.85 21.30 3.51
C GLN A 292 -46.44 20.71 4.80
N LYS A 293 -47.20 21.52 5.56
CA LYS A 293 -47.94 21.10 6.76
C LYS A 293 -49.44 21.29 6.53
N GLY A 294 -50.09 20.24 6.04
CA GLY A 294 -51.49 20.31 5.58
C GLY A 294 -51.61 21.26 4.39
N ASP A 295 -52.49 22.26 4.51
CA ASP A 295 -52.73 23.28 3.47
C ASP A 295 -51.77 24.48 3.53
N LYS A 296 -50.84 24.51 4.51
CA LYS A 296 -49.88 25.60 4.68
C LYS A 296 -48.47 25.16 4.28
N GLU A 297 -47.75 26.06 3.64
CA GLU A 297 -46.33 25.91 3.30
C GLU A 297 -45.51 26.78 4.26
N GLU A 298 -44.62 26.16 5.03
CA GLU A 298 -43.71 26.86 5.95
C GLU A 298 -42.33 27.00 5.30
N ALA A 299 -41.83 28.23 5.20
CA ALA A 299 -40.50 28.52 4.68
C ALA A 299 -39.46 28.47 5.81
N LYS A 300 -38.33 27.82 5.55
CA LYS A 300 -37.18 27.75 6.44
C LYS A 300 -35.90 28.07 5.67
N VAL A 301 -35.23 29.15 6.05
CA VAL A 301 -33.87 29.42 5.57
C VAL A 301 -32.93 28.38 6.17
N VAL A 302 -32.38 27.51 5.33
CA VAL A 302 -31.47 26.42 5.73
C VAL A 302 -30.00 26.76 5.46
N LEU A 303 -29.74 27.76 4.61
CA LEU A 303 -28.42 28.31 4.35
C LEU A 303 -28.51 29.83 4.17
N LYS A 304 -27.57 30.56 4.76
CA LYS A 304 -27.30 31.96 4.45
C LYS A 304 -25.79 32.21 4.52
N GLU A 305 -25.19 32.65 3.42
CA GLU A 305 -23.76 32.93 3.30
C GLU A 305 -23.53 34.23 2.53
N ASP A 306 -22.74 35.13 3.12
CA ASP A 306 -22.37 36.44 2.56
C ASP A 306 -20.84 36.63 2.49
N PHE A 307 -20.06 35.63 2.91
CA PHE A 307 -18.59 35.61 2.91
C PHE A 307 -17.89 36.73 3.69
N GLU A 308 -18.64 37.59 4.38
CA GLU A 308 -18.09 38.68 5.17
C GLU A 308 -17.43 38.18 6.45
N LYS A 309 -17.83 36.99 6.92
CA LYS A 309 -17.22 36.33 8.07
C LYS A 309 -15.96 35.55 7.67
N PRO A 310 -15.05 35.27 8.63
CA PRO A 310 -13.87 34.44 8.36
C PRO A 310 -14.19 32.98 8.04
N GLN A 311 -15.39 32.51 8.40
CA GLN A 311 -15.81 31.11 8.26
C GLN A 311 -16.79 31.01 7.10
N SER A 312 -16.41 30.25 6.07
CA SER A 312 -17.27 29.92 4.93
C SER A 312 -18.09 28.66 5.23
N THR A 313 -19.32 28.62 4.72
CA THR A 313 -20.16 27.42 4.72
C THR A 313 -19.76 26.41 3.63
N PHE A 314 -18.81 26.77 2.78
CA PHE A 314 -18.23 25.94 1.72
C PHE A 314 -16.80 25.51 2.06
N GLU A 315 -16.40 24.33 1.59
CA GLU A 315 -15.12 23.71 1.99
C GLU A 315 -13.88 24.36 1.38
N GLU A 316 -14.06 24.92 0.19
CA GLU A 316 -13.01 25.50 -0.63
C GLU A 316 -13.51 26.80 -1.29
N GLY A 317 -12.73 27.31 -2.24
CA GLY A 317 -13.00 28.55 -2.94
C GLY A 317 -12.20 29.72 -2.39
N GLU A 318 -11.65 30.52 -3.29
CA GLU A 318 -10.94 31.73 -2.92
C GLU A 318 -11.96 32.81 -2.59
N ILE A 319 -11.83 33.47 -1.44
CA ILE A 319 -12.65 34.65 -1.12
C ILE A 319 -11.86 35.90 -1.48
N VAL A 320 -12.31 36.63 -2.50
CA VAL A 320 -11.66 37.86 -2.99
C VAL A 320 -12.47 39.09 -2.56
N THR A 321 -11.80 40.23 -2.41
CA THR A 321 -12.47 41.51 -2.16
C THR A 321 -12.61 42.28 -3.47
N VAL A 322 -13.86 42.56 -3.88
CA VAL A 322 -14.17 43.33 -5.09
C VAL A 322 -15.10 44.47 -4.72
N GLY A 323 -14.65 45.71 -4.93
CA GLY A 323 -15.44 46.89 -4.61
C GLY A 323 -15.75 47.07 -3.11
N GLY A 324 -15.00 46.40 -2.23
CA GLY A 324 -15.21 46.43 -0.77
C GLY A 324 -16.04 45.27 -0.22
N ASN A 325 -16.66 44.44 -1.07
CA ASN A 325 -17.41 43.25 -0.67
C ASN A 325 -16.57 41.99 -0.87
N ARG A 326 -16.73 41.00 0.01
CA ARG A 326 -16.04 39.72 -0.06
C ARG A 326 -16.90 38.72 -0.83
N LYS A 327 -16.34 38.13 -1.89
CA LYS A 327 -17.09 37.22 -2.78
C LYS A 327 -16.34 35.91 -2.96
N LEU A 328 -17.09 34.82 -3.15
CA LEU A 328 -16.52 33.55 -3.54
C LEU A 328 -16.10 33.59 -5.01
N ASN A 329 -14.80 33.52 -5.25
CA ASN A 329 -14.18 33.46 -6.57
C ASN A 329 -14.00 32.01 -7.01
N MET A 330 -14.67 31.65 -8.10
CA MET A 330 -14.60 30.33 -8.70
C MET A 330 -13.69 30.37 -9.92
N VAL A 331 -12.45 29.92 -9.75
CA VAL A 331 -11.43 29.85 -10.79
C VAL A 331 -10.75 28.49 -10.74
N SER A 332 -10.73 27.78 -11.87
CA SER A 332 -9.98 26.53 -12.02
C SER A 332 -8.59 26.81 -12.62
N THR A 333 -7.54 26.20 -12.07
CA THR A 333 -6.20 26.22 -12.67
C THR A 333 -6.04 25.19 -13.79
N SER A 334 -6.81 24.09 -13.73
CA SER A 334 -6.89 23.04 -14.75
C SER A 334 -8.03 22.08 -14.41
N GLY A 335 -8.76 21.59 -15.41
CA GLY A 335 -9.81 20.59 -15.23
C GLY A 335 -11.05 21.11 -14.50
N ASP A 336 -11.85 20.19 -13.99
CA ASP A 336 -13.08 20.45 -13.23
C ASP A 336 -12.75 20.84 -11.79
N TYR A 337 -13.26 21.98 -11.34
CA TYR A 337 -13.10 22.45 -9.96
C TYR A 337 -14.47 22.70 -9.35
N ARG A 338 -14.78 21.99 -8.27
CA ARG A 338 -16.07 22.11 -7.56
C ARG A 338 -15.83 22.55 -6.13
N VAL A 339 -16.68 23.45 -5.67
CA VAL A 339 -16.75 23.89 -4.28
C VAL A 339 -18.10 23.46 -3.73
N LEU A 340 -18.10 22.53 -2.77
CA LEU A 340 -19.33 21.98 -2.18
C LEU A 340 -19.60 22.58 -0.80
N GLN A 341 -20.87 22.58 -0.40
CA GLN A 341 -21.27 22.94 0.96
C GLN A 341 -20.63 21.97 1.98
N ALA A 342 -20.04 22.49 3.04
CA ALA A 342 -19.21 21.75 3.99
C ALA A 342 -19.92 20.68 4.84
N SER A 343 -21.23 20.50 4.66
CA SER A 343 -22.00 19.40 5.26
C SER A 343 -22.08 18.17 4.35
N MET A 344 -21.70 18.29 3.08
CA MET A 344 -21.69 17.17 2.12
C MET A 344 -20.55 16.18 2.38
N SER A 345 -19.40 16.64 2.87
CA SER A 345 -18.17 15.83 2.91
C SER A 345 -17.80 15.34 4.30
N ARG A 346 -18.70 15.53 5.28
CA ARG A 346 -18.41 15.23 6.69
C ARG A 346 -18.34 13.73 6.96
N VAL A 347 -17.52 13.38 7.95
CA VAL A 347 -17.28 12.00 8.35
C VAL A 347 -18.32 11.57 9.40
N PRO A 348 -19.22 10.60 9.12
CA PRO A 348 -20.23 10.15 10.06
C PRO A 348 -19.64 9.52 11.33
N MET A 349 -20.26 9.83 12.46
CA MET A 349 -20.04 9.20 13.75
C MET A 349 -21.25 8.33 14.10
N PHE A 350 -21.03 7.10 14.56
CA PHE A 350 -22.03 6.14 15.01
C PHE A 350 -21.82 5.84 16.49
N ARG A 351 -22.87 5.82 17.31
CA ARG A 351 -22.76 5.45 18.73
C ARG A 351 -23.93 4.64 19.26
N LYS A 352 -23.66 3.82 20.28
CA LYS A 352 -24.67 3.17 21.12
C LYS A 352 -24.22 3.13 22.58
N GLU A 353 -25.16 3.40 23.48
CA GLU A 353 -25.00 3.12 24.91
C GLU A 353 -25.65 1.79 25.24
N PHE A 354 -25.02 1.03 26.14
CA PHE A 354 -25.54 -0.26 26.60
C PHE A 354 -25.08 -0.53 28.04
N LYS A 355 -25.78 -1.45 28.70
CA LYS A 355 -25.54 -1.77 30.11
C LYS A 355 -25.07 -3.20 30.30
N ALA A 356 -23.84 -3.37 30.81
CA ALA A 356 -23.35 -4.67 31.25
C ALA A 356 -23.93 -4.99 32.63
N LYS A 357 -24.83 -5.98 32.69
CA LYS A 357 -25.64 -6.27 33.89
C LYS A 357 -24.84 -6.96 35.01
N LYS A 358 -23.80 -7.71 34.64
CA LYS A 358 -23.02 -8.58 35.53
C LYS A 358 -21.53 -8.26 35.43
N LYS A 359 -20.70 -8.94 36.24
CA LYS A 359 -19.25 -8.82 36.18
C LYS A 359 -18.74 -9.51 34.92
N ILE A 360 -18.07 -8.74 34.05
CA ILE A 360 -17.51 -9.21 32.78
C ILE A 360 -16.29 -10.08 33.07
N ALA A 361 -16.24 -11.26 32.45
CA ALA A 361 -15.10 -12.16 32.44
C ALA A 361 -14.22 -11.92 31.21
N SER A 362 -14.83 -11.74 30.04
CA SER A 362 -14.15 -11.32 28.82
C SER A 362 -15.12 -10.61 27.87
N ALA A 363 -14.56 -9.77 27.00
CA ALA A 363 -15.30 -9.11 25.94
C ALA A 363 -14.48 -9.03 24.65
N ARG A 364 -15.15 -9.29 23.52
CA ARG A 364 -14.60 -9.09 22.17
C ARG A 364 -15.50 -8.17 21.38
N ILE A 365 -14.91 -7.35 20.53
CA ILE A 365 -15.61 -6.66 19.46
C ILE A 365 -15.09 -7.14 18.11
N TYR A 366 -16.03 -7.46 17.24
CA TYR A 366 -15.84 -7.73 15.82
C TYR A 366 -16.40 -6.54 15.07
N SER A 367 -15.63 -5.88 14.20
CA SER A 367 -16.08 -4.68 13.52
C SER A 367 -15.51 -4.55 12.11
N SER A 368 -16.28 -3.91 11.23
CA SER A 368 -15.89 -3.57 9.87
C SER A 368 -16.59 -2.29 9.42
N ALA A 369 -16.12 -1.73 8.31
CA ALA A 369 -16.71 -0.57 7.66
C ALA A 369 -16.71 -0.72 6.13
N LEU A 370 -17.70 -0.11 5.48
CA LEU A 370 -17.61 0.24 4.06
C LEU A 370 -17.00 1.65 4.02
N GLY A 371 -15.67 1.69 3.97
CA GLY A 371 -14.87 2.89 4.15
C GLY A 371 -13.70 2.62 5.09
N VAL A 372 -13.18 3.67 5.72
CA VAL A 372 -12.13 3.56 6.76
C VAL A 372 -12.71 3.96 8.11
N TYR A 373 -12.37 3.24 9.19
CA TYR A 373 -12.94 3.55 10.51
C TYR A 373 -11.97 3.58 11.69
N ASP A 374 -12.35 4.42 12.66
CA ASP A 374 -11.86 4.40 14.04
C ASP A 374 -12.95 3.92 15.00
N LEU A 375 -12.53 3.20 16.04
CA LEU A 375 -13.41 2.57 17.02
C LEU A 375 -13.05 3.01 18.44
N PHE A 376 -14.06 3.25 19.27
CA PHE A 376 -13.92 3.74 20.62
C PHE A 376 -14.84 3.01 21.59
N ILE A 377 -14.34 2.74 22.79
CA ILE A 377 -15.10 2.21 23.92
C ILE A 377 -14.87 3.12 25.12
N ASN A 378 -15.93 3.64 25.72
CA ASN A 378 -15.90 4.46 26.95
C ASN A 378 -14.90 5.64 26.92
N GLY A 379 -14.75 6.29 25.76
CA GLY A 379 -13.81 7.40 25.57
C GLY A 379 -12.39 7.02 25.18
N GLN A 380 -12.07 5.73 25.04
CA GLN A 380 -10.74 5.24 24.64
C GLN A 380 -10.79 4.66 23.23
N ARG A 381 -9.81 5.01 22.39
CA ARG A 381 -9.63 4.38 21.07
C ARG A 381 -9.27 2.90 21.28
N VAL A 382 -9.91 2.02 20.53
CA VAL A 382 -9.67 0.57 20.60
C VAL A 382 -8.38 0.24 19.86
N GLY A 383 -7.52 -0.54 20.49
CA GLY A 383 -6.28 -1.05 19.93
C GLY A 383 -5.83 -2.32 20.66
N ASN A 384 -4.71 -2.88 20.21
CA ASN A 384 -4.12 -4.09 20.75
C ASN A 384 -3.16 -3.76 21.90
N LYS A 385 -3.41 -4.35 23.08
CA LYS A 385 -2.51 -4.22 24.24
C LYS A 385 -1.32 -5.15 24.06
N MET A 386 -0.13 -4.57 24.03
CA MET A 386 1.14 -5.29 23.90
C MET A 386 1.63 -5.81 25.26
N GLU A 387 2.61 -6.71 25.25
CA GLU A 387 3.21 -7.26 26.48
C GLU A 387 3.88 -6.20 27.37
N ASP A 388 4.43 -5.14 26.77
CA ASP A 388 5.02 -3.99 27.47
C ASP A 388 3.98 -3.01 28.03
N GLY A 389 2.69 -3.28 27.84
CA GLY A 389 1.57 -2.45 28.28
C GLY A 389 1.21 -1.30 27.33
N SER A 390 1.96 -1.08 26.25
CA SER A 390 1.61 -0.11 25.22
C SER A 390 0.39 -0.56 24.42
N ILE A 391 -0.30 0.40 23.80
CA ILE A 391 -1.41 0.11 22.89
C ILE A 391 -0.95 0.36 21.46
N ARG A 392 -1.06 -0.66 20.60
CA ARG A 392 -0.88 -0.51 19.16
C ARG A 392 -2.24 -0.35 18.49
N TYR A 393 -2.36 0.67 17.65
CA TYR A 393 -3.56 0.91 16.87
C TYR A 393 -3.37 0.38 15.46
N ASP A 394 -4.40 -0.30 14.97
CA ASP A 394 -4.49 -0.60 13.55
C ASP A 394 -5.14 0.62 12.87
N GLU A 395 -4.43 1.18 11.91
CA GLU A 395 -4.78 2.36 11.15
C GLU A 395 -5.49 1.96 9.85
N LEU A 396 -6.33 2.84 9.29
CA LEU A 396 -6.95 2.62 7.98
C LEU A 396 -7.70 1.26 7.82
N LYS A 397 -8.31 0.77 8.90
CA LYS A 397 -9.17 -0.44 8.90
C LYS A 397 -10.39 -0.22 7.99
N PRO A 398 -10.93 -1.25 7.29
CA PRO A 398 -10.64 -2.67 7.43
C PRO A 398 -9.80 -3.25 6.29
N GLU A 399 -8.73 -2.59 5.86
CA GLU A 399 -7.99 -2.94 4.63
C GLU A 399 -8.80 -2.70 3.35
N TRP A 400 -8.10 -2.52 2.23
CA TRP A 400 -8.68 -2.40 0.89
C TRP A 400 -8.82 -3.77 0.24
N THR A 401 -10.03 -4.19 -0.05
CA THR A 401 -10.37 -5.38 -0.85
C THR A 401 -11.27 -4.99 -2.02
N ASP A 402 -11.60 -5.94 -2.90
CA ASP A 402 -12.73 -5.75 -3.80
C ASP A 402 -14.04 -5.79 -2.98
N PHE A 403 -14.51 -4.63 -2.52
CA PHE A 403 -15.71 -4.51 -1.68
C PHE A 403 -17.01 -5.00 -2.36
N SER A 404 -17.00 -5.26 -3.68
CA SER A 404 -18.14 -5.90 -4.34
C SER A 404 -18.26 -7.39 -3.98
N LYS A 405 -17.17 -8.01 -3.51
CA LYS A 405 -17.07 -9.45 -3.21
C LYS A 405 -16.67 -9.75 -1.78
N THR A 406 -15.77 -8.96 -1.19
CA THR A 406 -15.15 -9.26 0.09
C THR A 406 -14.98 -7.98 0.90
N ALA A 407 -15.26 -8.05 2.19
CA ALA A 407 -14.80 -7.08 3.17
C ALA A 407 -14.16 -7.82 4.35
N HIS A 408 -13.12 -7.26 4.94
CA HIS A 408 -12.55 -7.81 6.16
C HIS A 408 -13.24 -7.26 7.41
N TYR A 409 -13.20 -8.01 8.50
CA TYR A 409 -13.45 -7.49 9.84
C TYR A 409 -12.26 -7.70 10.76
N GLN A 410 -12.13 -6.82 11.74
CA GLN A 410 -11.08 -6.86 12.77
C GLN A 410 -11.68 -7.32 14.10
N THR A 411 -10.84 -7.94 14.93
CA THR A 411 -11.22 -8.44 16.26
C THR A 411 -10.34 -7.82 17.32
N TYR A 412 -10.95 -7.29 18.39
CA TYR A 412 -10.22 -6.71 19.52
C TYR A 412 -10.69 -7.27 20.86
N ASP A 413 -9.74 -7.47 21.78
CA ASP A 413 -10.02 -7.66 23.20
C ASP A 413 -10.34 -6.31 23.86
N ILE A 414 -11.61 -6.12 24.23
CA ILE A 414 -12.08 -4.88 24.87
C ILE A 414 -12.47 -5.11 26.33
N THR A 415 -12.02 -6.21 26.93
CA THR A 415 -12.37 -6.60 28.31
C THR A 415 -12.04 -5.49 29.30
N ASP A 416 -10.82 -4.95 29.22
CA ASP A 416 -10.32 -3.90 30.12
C ASP A 416 -10.92 -2.51 29.84
N LEU A 417 -11.59 -2.32 28.70
CA LEU A 417 -12.22 -1.05 28.31
C LEU A 417 -13.65 -0.93 28.83
N LEU A 418 -14.26 -2.05 29.23
CA LEU A 418 -15.63 -2.12 29.70
C LEU A 418 -15.71 -2.17 31.23
N ARG A 419 -16.89 -1.83 31.74
CA ARG A 419 -17.21 -1.87 33.17
C ARG A 419 -18.61 -2.43 33.41
N LYS A 420 -18.87 -2.91 34.62
CA LYS A 420 -20.25 -3.19 35.05
C LYS A 420 -21.06 -1.88 35.03
N GLY A 421 -22.30 -1.93 34.54
CA GLY A 421 -23.16 -0.77 34.39
C GLY A 421 -23.06 -0.14 33.00
N GLU A 422 -23.13 1.20 32.94
CA GLU A 422 -23.25 1.94 31.69
C GLU A 422 -21.93 1.99 30.91
N ASN A 423 -22.00 1.63 29.63
CA ASN A 423 -20.92 1.66 28.66
C ASN A 423 -21.39 2.35 27.37
N ALA A 424 -20.44 2.87 26.60
CA ALA A 424 -20.67 3.40 25.27
C ALA A 424 -19.66 2.84 24.27
N VAL A 425 -20.14 2.52 23.08
CA VAL A 425 -19.34 2.21 21.90
C VAL A 425 -19.58 3.29 20.85
N GLY A 426 -18.52 3.69 20.15
CA GLY A 426 -18.58 4.65 19.06
C GLY A 426 -17.64 4.30 17.92
N ALA A 427 -18.04 4.60 16.69
CA ALA A 427 -17.19 4.51 15.51
C ALA A 427 -17.29 5.76 14.65
N GLN A 428 -16.19 6.15 14.03
CA GLN A 428 -16.15 7.23 13.04
C GLN A 428 -15.67 6.65 11.71
N VAL A 429 -16.41 6.89 10.62
CA VAL A 429 -16.20 6.21 9.34
C VAL A 429 -16.04 7.21 8.20
N SER A 430 -14.87 7.26 7.56
CA SER A 430 -14.61 8.04 6.35
C SER A 430 -14.82 7.20 5.08
N SER A 431 -14.76 7.86 3.91
CA SER A 431 -14.93 7.23 2.60
C SER A 431 -13.88 6.15 2.29
N GLY A 432 -12.63 6.35 2.71
CA GLY A 432 -11.54 5.40 2.52
C GLY A 432 -11.45 4.88 1.08
N TRP A 433 -11.20 3.59 0.89
CA TRP A 433 -11.21 2.99 -0.45
C TRP A 433 -12.61 2.58 -0.96
N TRP A 434 -13.67 2.88 -0.22
CA TRP A 434 -15.04 2.48 -0.60
C TRP A 434 -15.67 3.44 -1.61
N ASN A 435 -15.56 4.74 -1.38
CA ASN A 435 -16.22 5.74 -2.23
C ASN A 435 -15.48 7.08 -2.33
N SER A 436 -14.20 7.11 -1.93
CA SER A 436 -13.34 8.28 -2.15
C SER A 436 -12.72 8.24 -3.56
N ASP A 437 -12.00 9.29 -3.96
CA ASP A 437 -11.45 9.40 -5.31
C ASP A 437 -10.49 8.25 -5.69
N VAL A 438 -9.88 7.58 -4.70
CA VAL A 438 -9.07 6.36 -4.91
C VAL A 438 -9.88 5.18 -5.42
N ALA A 439 -11.18 5.12 -5.12
CA ALA A 439 -12.05 4.06 -5.63
C ALA A 439 -12.43 4.30 -7.10
N HIS A 440 -12.30 5.53 -7.60
CA HIS A 440 -12.68 5.94 -8.95
C HIS A 440 -14.09 5.45 -9.37
N GLY A 441 -15.01 5.42 -8.40
CA GLY A 441 -16.39 4.97 -8.60
C GLY A 441 -16.60 3.46 -8.76
N GLU A 442 -15.57 2.62 -8.58
CA GLU A 442 -15.64 1.16 -8.77
C GLU A 442 -16.77 0.50 -7.96
N TYR A 443 -16.96 0.96 -6.71
CA TYR A 443 -18.00 0.46 -5.82
C TYR A 443 -19.26 1.34 -5.79
N GLY A 444 -19.38 2.30 -6.72
CA GLY A 444 -20.44 3.31 -6.79
C GLY A 444 -20.31 4.44 -5.78
N ALA A 445 -21.12 5.49 -5.93
CA ALA A 445 -21.22 6.61 -4.98
C ALA A 445 -22.13 6.27 -3.79
N ASN A 446 -21.89 5.10 -3.17
CA ASN A 446 -22.73 4.56 -2.10
C ASN A 446 -22.33 5.12 -0.74
N GLU A 447 -23.28 5.30 0.18
CA GLU A 447 -22.95 5.80 1.52
C GLU A 447 -22.06 4.82 2.30
N VAL A 448 -21.19 5.36 3.14
CA VAL A 448 -20.37 4.55 4.05
C VAL A 448 -21.25 3.73 5.01
N GLY A 449 -20.70 2.61 5.47
CA GLY A 449 -21.39 1.67 6.35
C GLY A 449 -20.54 1.28 7.54
N PHE A 450 -21.19 0.98 8.66
CA PHE A 450 -20.54 0.40 9.83
C PHE A 450 -21.27 -0.88 10.27
N ILE A 451 -20.52 -1.89 10.68
CA ILE A 451 -21.07 -3.09 11.31
C ILE A 451 -20.20 -3.48 12.51
N ALA A 452 -20.84 -3.86 13.61
CA ALA A 452 -20.12 -4.36 14.78
C ALA A 452 -20.95 -5.34 15.59
N LYS A 453 -20.24 -6.28 16.24
CA LYS A 453 -20.77 -7.21 17.21
C LYS A 453 -19.83 -7.29 18.41
N ILE A 454 -20.34 -6.94 19.58
CA ILE A 454 -19.67 -7.15 20.87
C ILE A 454 -20.21 -8.44 21.47
N LEU A 455 -19.32 -9.34 21.87
CA LEU A 455 -19.64 -10.53 22.65
C LEU A 455 -19.13 -10.33 24.09
N LEU A 456 -20.04 -10.29 25.05
CA LEU A 456 -19.76 -10.23 26.48
C LEU A 456 -19.90 -11.63 27.08
N LYS A 457 -18.88 -12.11 27.79
CA LYS A 457 -18.95 -13.30 28.64
C LYS A 457 -18.85 -12.86 30.10
N TYR A 458 -19.75 -13.33 30.94
CA TYR A 458 -19.80 -12.97 32.36
C TYR A 458 -19.17 -14.05 33.25
N THR A 459 -18.79 -13.68 34.47
CA THR A 459 -18.14 -14.61 35.42
C THR A 459 -19.05 -15.73 35.93
N ASP A 460 -20.36 -15.66 35.68
CA ASP A 460 -21.33 -16.71 36.02
C ASP A 460 -21.59 -17.69 34.86
N GLY A 461 -20.83 -17.59 33.77
CA GLY A 461 -20.94 -18.44 32.58
C GLY A 461 -21.96 -17.97 31.53
N THR A 462 -22.77 -16.94 31.82
CA THR A 462 -23.72 -16.40 30.84
C THR A 462 -23.05 -15.43 29.84
N SER A 463 -23.69 -15.21 28.69
CA SER A 463 -23.20 -14.28 27.65
C SER A 463 -24.29 -13.31 27.17
N GLU A 464 -23.86 -12.19 26.59
CA GLU A 464 -24.72 -11.15 26.00
C GLU A 464 -24.05 -10.59 24.76
N THR A 465 -24.85 -10.21 23.75
CA THR A 465 -24.33 -9.56 22.53
C THR A 465 -24.90 -8.17 22.35
N VAL A 466 -24.04 -7.22 21.95
CA VAL A 466 -24.44 -5.89 21.53
C VAL A 466 -24.06 -5.73 20.06
N VAL A 467 -25.04 -5.44 19.21
CA VAL A 467 -24.86 -5.42 17.75
C VAL A 467 -25.22 -4.06 17.16
N THR A 468 -24.70 -3.77 15.97
CA THR A 468 -25.20 -2.71 15.09
C THR A 468 -26.62 -3.00 14.65
N ASP A 469 -27.53 -2.07 14.92
CA ASP A 469 -28.96 -2.13 14.64
C ASP A 469 -29.53 -0.70 14.62
N LEU A 470 -30.84 -0.55 14.42
CA LEU A 470 -31.51 0.75 14.35
C LEU A 470 -31.65 1.49 15.70
N SER A 471 -31.17 0.90 16.80
CA SER A 471 -31.07 1.63 18.09
C SER A 471 -29.80 2.47 18.21
N TRP A 472 -28.87 2.32 17.26
CA TRP A 472 -27.71 3.21 17.16
C TRP A 472 -28.13 4.60 16.73
N LEU A 473 -27.30 5.58 17.11
CA LEU A 473 -27.46 6.97 16.70
C LEU A 473 -26.29 7.39 15.83
N SER A 474 -26.53 8.33 14.92
CA SER A 474 -25.49 8.92 14.08
C SER A 474 -25.41 10.44 14.20
N SER A 475 -24.26 11.02 13.91
CA SER A 475 -24.07 12.47 13.78
C SER A 475 -22.99 12.80 12.74
N MET A 476 -23.17 13.94 12.06
CA MET A 476 -22.19 14.49 11.12
C MET A 476 -21.41 15.68 11.73
N ASP A 477 -21.59 15.98 13.02
CA ASP A 477 -20.93 17.13 13.67
C ASP A 477 -19.68 16.72 14.46
N GLY A 478 -18.81 15.93 13.83
CA GLY A 478 -17.52 15.51 14.38
C GLY A 478 -16.38 16.48 14.07
N ALA A 479 -15.23 16.30 14.73
CA ALA A 479 -14.03 17.12 14.50
C ALA A 479 -13.38 16.87 13.13
N ILE A 480 -13.38 15.62 12.65
CA ILE A 480 -12.97 15.31 11.27
C ILE A 480 -14.07 15.80 10.31
N ARG A 481 -13.71 16.77 9.47
CA ARG A 481 -14.62 17.42 8.52
C ARG A 481 -14.52 16.83 7.13
N MET A 482 -13.37 16.27 6.78
CA MET A 482 -13.12 15.54 5.53
C MET A 482 -12.00 14.54 5.81
N GLY A 483 -12.11 13.33 5.26
CA GLY A 483 -11.02 12.36 5.23
C GLY A 483 -11.06 11.63 3.90
N ASP A 484 -10.00 11.76 3.11
CA ASP A 484 -9.83 11.16 1.79
C ASP A 484 -8.38 10.68 1.60
N ILE A 485 -8.20 9.54 0.94
CA ILE A 485 -6.87 8.93 0.76
C ILE A 485 -5.94 9.80 -0.09
N TYR A 486 -6.41 10.42 -1.17
CA TYR A 486 -5.59 11.25 -2.05
C TYR A 486 -5.47 12.69 -1.57
N HIS A 487 -6.58 13.26 -1.14
CA HIS A 487 -6.67 14.71 -0.90
C HIS A 487 -6.26 15.10 0.50
N GLY A 488 -6.38 14.20 1.46
CA GLY A 488 -5.93 14.38 2.84
C GLY A 488 -7.08 14.50 3.84
N GLU A 489 -6.85 15.25 4.92
CA GLU A 489 -7.79 15.35 6.04
C GLU A 489 -8.00 16.81 6.45
N THR A 490 -9.24 17.18 6.76
CA THR A 490 -9.56 18.45 7.41
C THR A 490 -10.08 18.18 8.81
N TYR A 491 -9.46 18.78 9.81
CA TYR A 491 -9.79 18.60 11.22
C TYR A 491 -10.08 19.95 11.91
N ASP A 492 -11.21 20.04 12.59
CA ASP A 492 -11.62 21.20 13.39
C ASP A 492 -11.57 20.88 14.89
N ALA A 493 -10.48 21.25 15.56
CA ALA A 493 -10.26 20.92 16.96
C ALA A 493 -11.27 21.60 17.91
N ARG A 494 -11.95 22.65 17.46
CA ARG A 494 -13.02 23.32 18.22
C ARG A 494 -14.25 22.43 18.40
N LYS A 495 -14.33 21.32 17.66
CA LYS A 495 -15.45 20.38 17.60
C LYS A 495 -15.15 19.05 18.30
N GLU A 496 -13.97 18.92 18.90
CA GLU A 496 -13.68 17.81 19.79
C GLU A 496 -14.72 17.70 20.91
N SER A 497 -15.15 16.46 21.21
CA SER A 497 -16.14 16.20 22.24
C SER A 497 -15.94 14.81 22.85
N VAL A 498 -16.61 14.55 23.97
CA VAL A 498 -16.57 13.25 24.68
C VAL A 498 -17.69 12.30 24.23
N TRP A 499 -18.11 12.37 22.96
CA TRP A 499 -19.29 11.68 22.43
C TRP A 499 -19.27 10.15 22.58
N THR A 500 -18.08 9.56 22.73
CA THR A 500 -17.83 8.13 22.93
C THR A 500 -17.90 7.69 24.40
N LYS A 501 -18.24 8.59 25.33
CA LYS A 501 -18.49 8.26 26.74
C LYS A 501 -19.98 8.00 27.01
N PRO A 502 -20.33 7.13 27.99
CA PRO A 502 -21.71 6.96 28.44
C PRO A 502 -22.25 8.25 29.09
N GLY A 503 -23.57 8.48 28.97
CA GLY A 503 -24.24 9.68 29.48
C GLY A 503 -24.04 10.95 28.63
N TYR A 504 -23.54 10.81 27.40
CA TYR A 504 -23.35 11.96 26.50
C TYR A 504 -24.70 12.51 26.00
N ASN A 505 -24.80 13.84 25.88
CA ASN A 505 -26.01 14.48 25.38
C ASN A 505 -26.17 14.24 23.87
N THR A 506 -27.15 13.40 23.52
CA THR A 506 -27.48 13.06 22.14
C THR A 506 -28.71 13.79 21.58
N ALA A 507 -29.17 14.88 22.20
CA ALA A 507 -30.38 15.59 21.76
C ALA A 507 -30.41 15.92 20.26
N ASN A 508 -29.25 16.28 19.69
CA ASN A 508 -29.08 16.64 18.28
C ASN A 508 -28.54 15.50 17.41
N TRP A 509 -28.59 14.25 17.90
CA TRP A 509 -28.19 13.08 17.12
C TRP A 509 -29.36 12.55 16.30
N ASN A 510 -29.03 11.84 15.23
CA ASN A 510 -29.96 11.30 14.27
C ASN A 510 -30.12 9.79 14.45
N LYS A 511 -31.24 9.25 13.95
CA LYS A 511 -31.42 7.80 13.79
C LYS A 511 -30.42 7.26 12.76
N THR A 512 -30.06 5.98 12.88
CA THR A 512 -29.40 5.24 11.80
C THR A 512 -30.44 4.59 10.88
N ALA A 513 -30.01 4.13 9.71
CA ALA A 513 -30.79 3.30 8.80
C ALA A 513 -29.97 2.08 8.38
N VAL A 514 -30.60 1.03 7.87
CA VAL A 514 -29.88 -0.10 7.25
C VAL A 514 -29.11 0.40 6.03
N ASN A 515 -27.85 -0.01 5.91
CA ASN A 515 -27.05 0.16 4.71
C ASN A 515 -27.13 -1.14 3.88
N PRO A 516 -27.78 -1.12 2.70
CA PRO A 516 -28.02 -2.33 1.92
C PRO A 516 -26.89 -2.66 0.93
N HIS A 517 -25.83 -1.85 0.85
CA HIS A 517 -24.93 -1.81 -0.31
C HIS A 517 -23.91 -2.95 -0.36
N PHE A 518 -23.51 -3.49 0.79
CA PHE A 518 -22.59 -4.63 0.81
C PHE A 518 -23.35 -5.95 0.59
N LYS A 519 -22.91 -6.71 -0.39
CA LYS A 519 -23.46 -8.03 -0.78
C LYS A 519 -22.40 -9.15 -0.79
N GLY A 520 -21.16 -8.82 -0.45
CA GLY A 520 -20.04 -9.75 -0.43
C GLY A 520 -19.97 -10.59 0.85
N GLU A 521 -18.85 -11.30 0.98
CA GLU A 521 -18.49 -12.09 2.15
C GLU A 521 -17.73 -11.23 3.16
N LEU A 522 -18.11 -11.30 4.43
CA LEU A 522 -17.42 -10.62 5.53
C LEU A 522 -16.52 -11.63 6.25
N ILE A 523 -15.20 -11.53 6.05
CA ILE A 523 -14.23 -12.51 6.56
C ILE A 523 -13.26 -11.89 7.55
N ALA A 524 -12.72 -12.68 8.48
CA ALA A 524 -11.65 -12.20 9.35
C ALA A 524 -10.45 -11.69 8.56
N PHE A 525 -9.85 -10.58 8.99
CA PHE A 525 -8.51 -10.23 8.54
C PHE A 525 -7.47 -11.09 9.23
N ALA A 526 -6.63 -11.78 8.44
CA ALA A 526 -5.49 -12.55 8.91
C ALA A 526 -4.24 -12.10 8.15
N GLY A 527 -3.51 -11.13 8.70
CA GLY A 527 -2.32 -10.59 8.07
C GLY A 527 -1.70 -9.44 8.88
N PRO A 528 -0.64 -8.81 8.35
CA PRO A 528 -0.05 -7.62 8.97
C PRO A 528 -0.97 -6.42 8.78
N THR A 529 -1.57 -5.94 9.88
CA THR A 529 -2.41 -4.74 9.88
C THR A 529 -1.57 -3.50 9.59
N VAL A 530 -2.22 -2.46 9.06
CA VAL A 530 -1.56 -1.16 8.88
C VAL A 530 -1.37 -0.51 10.24
N GLN A 531 -0.13 -0.10 10.57
CA GLN A 531 0.21 0.49 11.86
C GLN A 531 1.19 1.64 11.68
N VAL A 532 1.18 2.59 12.63
CA VAL A 532 2.35 3.43 12.87
C VAL A 532 3.53 2.54 13.26
N ARG A 533 4.72 2.81 12.72
CA ARG A 533 5.97 2.10 13.01
C ARG A 533 6.93 3.01 13.78
N PRO A 534 6.84 3.10 15.14
CA PRO A 534 7.50 4.15 15.90
C PRO A 534 9.02 4.15 15.78
N HIS A 535 9.65 2.97 15.64
CA HIS A 535 11.10 2.83 15.44
C HIS A 535 11.59 3.41 14.11
N LEU A 536 10.67 3.67 13.17
CA LEU A 536 10.93 4.31 11.89
C LEU A 536 10.55 5.80 11.88
N SER A 537 10.10 6.38 12.98
CA SER A 537 9.73 7.82 13.03
C SER A 537 10.88 8.70 12.54
N ARG A 538 10.56 9.75 11.78
CA ARG A 538 11.52 10.72 11.24
C ARG A 538 11.41 12.03 11.98
N ILE A 539 12.54 12.59 12.38
CA ILE A 539 12.62 13.93 12.95
C ILE A 539 13.22 14.84 11.87
N PRO A 540 12.70 16.06 11.66
CA PRO A 540 13.23 16.96 10.64
C PRO A 540 14.74 17.18 10.77
N LEU A 541 15.47 16.99 9.67
CA LEU A 541 16.89 17.33 9.55
C LEU A 541 17.08 18.84 9.45
N SER A 542 16.18 19.51 8.72
CA SER A 542 16.18 20.97 8.63
C SER A 542 14.78 21.55 8.46
N THR A 543 14.68 22.84 8.76
CA THR A 543 13.49 23.66 8.49
C THR A 543 13.93 24.97 7.86
N THR A 544 13.32 25.31 6.73
CA THR A 544 13.53 26.58 6.03
C THR A 544 12.26 27.42 6.13
N VAL A 545 12.36 28.61 6.72
CA VAL A 545 11.26 29.60 6.74
C VAL A 545 11.51 30.64 5.66
N TYR A 546 10.52 30.92 4.83
CA TYR A 546 10.62 31.90 3.74
C TYR A 546 9.34 32.71 3.59
N GLN A 547 9.43 33.84 2.88
CA GLN A 547 8.26 34.64 2.49
C GLN A 547 8.45 35.24 1.10
N GLY A 548 7.55 34.87 0.19
CA GLY A 548 7.60 35.31 -1.21
C GLY A 548 8.76 34.70 -2.00
N GLU A 549 8.97 35.25 -3.19
CA GLU A 549 9.97 34.81 -4.15
C GLU A 549 10.92 35.97 -4.50
N LYS A 550 12.19 35.64 -4.75
CA LYS A 550 13.19 36.55 -5.29
C LYS A 550 14.06 35.81 -6.32
N ASP A 551 14.12 36.35 -7.54
CA ASP A 551 14.94 35.82 -8.64
C ASP A 551 14.69 34.33 -8.97
N GLY A 552 13.42 33.89 -8.98
CA GLY A 552 13.07 32.48 -9.26
C GLY A 552 13.23 31.54 -8.06
N LYS A 553 13.59 32.05 -6.88
CA LYS A 553 13.88 31.27 -5.67
C LYS A 553 13.07 31.74 -4.47
N ILE A 554 12.86 30.88 -3.49
CA ILE A 554 12.23 31.29 -2.23
C ILE A 554 13.08 32.37 -1.53
N ASN A 555 12.43 33.41 -1.01
CA ASN A 555 13.11 34.44 -0.23
C ASN A 555 13.23 34.00 1.24
N VAL A 556 14.32 33.29 1.54
CA VAL A 556 14.60 32.65 2.82
C VAL A 556 14.77 33.69 3.95
N LEU A 557 14.00 33.52 5.02
CA LEU A 557 14.09 34.30 6.24
C LEU A 557 14.99 33.63 7.29
N SER A 558 14.91 32.30 7.43
CA SER A 558 15.77 31.53 8.33
C SER A 558 15.89 30.06 7.92
N VAL A 559 16.97 29.42 8.34
CA VAL A 559 17.20 27.98 8.21
C VAL A 559 17.67 27.44 9.56
N THR A 560 17.12 26.31 9.97
CA THR A 560 17.57 25.57 11.15
C THR A 560 17.91 24.14 10.78
N ASP A 561 19.12 23.68 11.11
CA ASP A 561 19.62 22.32 10.78
C ASP A 561 19.44 21.32 11.93
N LYS A 562 18.44 21.55 12.77
CA LYS A 562 18.07 20.68 13.88
C LYS A 562 16.61 20.88 14.26
N PRO A 563 15.99 19.92 14.98
CA PRO A 563 14.61 20.03 15.39
C PRO A 563 14.46 21.13 16.45
N THR A 564 13.83 22.24 16.10
CA THR A 564 13.55 23.36 17.01
C THR A 564 12.13 23.88 16.82
N PRO A 565 11.50 24.42 17.88
CA PRO A 565 10.28 25.19 17.72
C PRO A 565 10.49 26.35 16.74
N ILE A 566 9.50 26.61 15.89
CA ILE A 566 9.49 27.78 15.02
C ILE A 566 8.26 28.64 15.32
N ARG A 567 8.42 29.94 15.15
CA ARG A 567 7.30 30.89 15.10
C ARG A 567 7.11 31.25 13.64
N LEU A 568 5.90 31.05 13.16
CA LEU A 568 5.52 31.34 11.79
C LEU A 568 4.52 32.50 11.82
N LYS A 569 4.90 33.63 11.24
CA LYS A 569 3.97 34.77 11.10
C LYS A 569 3.01 34.54 9.95
N LYS A 570 1.86 35.22 10.00
CA LYS A 570 0.93 35.27 8.88
C LYS A 570 1.64 35.64 7.58
N GLY A 571 1.49 34.80 6.56
CA GLY A 571 2.11 34.98 5.24
C GLY A 571 3.55 34.47 5.10
N GLU A 572 4.14 33.89 6.15
CA GLU A 572 5.38 33.10 6.07
C GLU A 572 5.07 31.62 5.80
N THR A 573 6.02 30.92 5.19
CA THR A 573 5.95 29.48 4.91
C THR A 573 7.14 28.77 5.54
N ALA A 574 6.91 27.60 6.14
CA ALA A 574 7.99 26.73 6.64
C ALA A 574 8.05 25.42 5.85
N VAL A 575 9.22 25.04 5.35
CA VAL A 575 9.47 23.74 4.71
C VAL A 575 10.35 22.89 5.63
N TYR A 576 9.82 21.77 6.08
CA TYR A 576 10.53 20.75 6.85
C TYR A 576 11.08 19.67 5.92
N ASN A 577 12.36 19.34 6.08
CA ASN A 577 13.00 18.21 5.40
C ASN A 577 13.18 17.05 6.38
N LEU A 578 12.47 15.94 6.16
CA LEU A 578 12.58 14.73 7.01
C LEU A 578 13.80 13.86 6.67
N GLY A 579 14.54 14.18 5.60
CA GLY A 579 15.74 13.48 5.19
C GLY A 579 15.51 12.09 4.58
N GLN A 580 14.25 11.68 4.46
CA GLN A 580 13.83 10.39 3.94
C GLN A 580 12.46 10.56 3.29
N ASN A 581 12.31 10.10 2.05
CA ASN A 581 11.01 9.95 1.42
C ASN A 581 10.29 8.77 2.09
N MET A 582 9.30 9.10 2.92
CA MET A 582 8.57 8.16 3.77
C MET A 582 7.08 8.16 3.44
N VAL A 583 6.35 7.19 3.97
CA VAL A 583 4.89 7.09 3.82
C VAL A 583 4.23 7.10 5.18
N GLY A 584 3.17 7.87 5.29
CA GLY A 584 2.39 8.05 6.51
C GLY A 584 1.95 9.50 6.64
N TRP A 585 2.24 10.12 7.77
CA TRP A 585 1.81 11.50 8.06
C TRP A 585 2.77 12.19 9.03
N VAL A 586 2.45 13.42 9.39
CA VAL A 586 3.14 14.13 10.47
C VAL A 586 2.28 14.18 11.73
N ARG A 587 2.92 13.92 12.87
CA ARG A 587 2.41 14.32 14.18
C ARG A 587 3.08 15.62 14.58
N PHE A 588 2.28 16.62 14.96
CA PHE A 588 2.80 17.91 15.40
C PHE A 588 2.25 18.33 16.76
N LYS A 589 2.91 19.31 17.36
CA LYS A 589 2.38 20.10 18.48
C LYS A 589 2.44 21.58 18.11
N VAL A 590 1.32 22.29 18.20
CA VAL A 590 1.20 23.69 17.75
C VAL A 590 0.46 24.57 18.75
N LYS A 591 0.79 25.86 18.78
CA LYS A 591 0.05 26.91 19.49
C LYS A 591 -0.38 28.00 18.51
N GLY A 592 -1.55 28.58 18.77
CA GLY A 592 -2.11 29.68 18.00
C GLY A 592 -3.45 30.10 18.59
N VAL A 593 -4.07 31.11 18.01
CA VAL A 593 -5.40 31.54 18.44
C VAL A 593 -6.47 30.55 17.95
N SER A 594 -7.57 30.42 18.69
CA SER A 594 -8.68 29.55 18.28
C SER A 594 -9.24 30.00 16.93
N GLY A 595 -9.46 29.05 16.03
CA GLY A 595 -9.93 29.31 14.67
C GLY A 595 -8.82 29.58 13.65
N THR A 596 -7.55 29.68 14.07
CA THR A 596 -6.44 29.68 13.13
C THR A 596 -6.45 28.40 12.32
N GLU A 597 -6.49 28.54 11.00
CA GLU A 597 -6.28 27.47 10.04
C GLU A 597 -4.79 27.32 9.76
N MET A 598 -4.25 26.13 10.03
CA MET A 598 -2.92 25.68 9.64
C MET A 598 -3.06 24.66 8.50
N LYS A 599 -2.40 24.92 7.38
CA LYS A 599 -2.40 24.06 6.20
C LYS A 599 -1.02 23.45 6.02
N LEU A 600 -0.97 22.13 5.84
CA LEU A 600 0.23 21.39 5.52
C LEU A 600 0.10 20.75 4.13
N ARG A 601 1.16 20.85 3.34
CA ARG A 601 1.29 20.17 2.03
C ARG A 601 2.51 19.25 2.06
N PHE A 602 2.47 18.20 1.25
CA PHE A 602 3.48 17.16 1.25
C PHE A 602 4.08 16.99 -0.15
N GLY A 603 5.40 16.81 -0.25
CA GLY A 603 6.12 16.62 -1.51
C GLY A 603 7.31 15.68 -1.38
N GLU A 604 7.61 14.95 -2.45
CA GLU A 604 8.76 14.04 -2.48
C GLU A 604 10.09 14.77 -2.74
N MET A 605 10.03 15.88 -3.49
CA MET A 605 11.16 16.68 -3.92
C MET A 605 10.92 18.17 -3.64
N LEU A 606 11.98 18.97 -3.72
CA LEU A 606 11.88 20.43 -3.81
C LEU A 606 12.10 20.86 -5.26
N ASN A 607 11.47 21.96 -5.66
CA ASN A 607 11.80 22.64 -6.91
C ASN A 607 13.31 22.99 -6.92
N ASP A 608 13.97 22.71 -8.04
CA ASP A 608 15.41 22.80 -8.20
C ASP A 608 15.81 24.24 -8.56
N THR A 609 15.49 24.65 -9.78
CA THR A 609 15.94 25.93 -10.34
C THR A 609 14.86 27.01 -10.35
N GLY A 610 13.60 26.60 -10.23
CA GLY A 610 12.44 27.46 -10.47
C GLY A 610 12.12 27.64 -11.95
N ASP A 611 12.83 26.94 -12.85
CA ASP A 611 12.62 27.03 -14.30
C ASP A 611 11.56 26.00 -14.74
N LYS A 612 10.40 26.50 -15.17
CA LYS A 612 9.31 25.67 -15.68
C LYS A 612 9.71 24.77 -16.85
N SER A 613 10.72 25.15 -17.65
CA SER A 613 11.23 24.33 -18.75
C SER A 613 11.94 23.06 -18.27
N ARG A 614 12.36 23.03 -17.00
CA ARG A 614 12.96 21.89 -16.30
C ARG A 614 11.95 21.11 -15.45
N GLY A 615 10.66 21.40 -15.62
CA GLY A 615 9.56 20.73 -14.93
C GLY A 615 9.27 21.26 -13.53
N ASP A 616 9.94 22.33 -13.08
CA ASP A 616 9.64 23.01 -11.80
C ASP A 616 8.20 23.59 -11.82
N ASP A 617 7.45 23.42 -10.72
CA ASP A 617 6.08 23.92 -10.53
C ASP A 617 5.98 25.13 -9.59
N GLY A 618 7.11 25.51 -9.00
CA GLY A 618 7.28 26.64 -8.09
C GLY A 618 8.72 27.13 -8.04
N PRO A 619 9.03 28.17 -7.22
CA PRO A 619 10.37 28.71 -7.11
C PRO A 619 11.35 27.71 -6.47
N ALA A 620 12.63 27.79 -6.83
CA ALA A 620 13.69 26.96 -6.26
C ALA A 620 13.63 26.92 -4.73
N GLY A 621 13.68 25.71 -4.16
CA GLY A 621 13.63 25.46 -2.71
C GLY A 621 12.22 25.35 -2.12
N SER A 622 11.15 25.67 -2.87
CA SER A 622 9.78 25.32 -2.50
C SER A 622 9.48 23.83 -2.73
N ILE A 623 8.43 23.28 -2.14
CA ILE A 623 8.03 21.89 -2.40
C ILE A 623 7.57 21.70 -3.84
N TYR A 624 7.94 20.57 -4.46
CA TYR A 624 7.48 20.14 -5.77
C TYR A 624 6.27 19.22 -5.63
N THR A 625 5.17 19.55 -6.31
CA THR A 625 3.87 18.85 -6.17
C THR A 625 3.25 18.43 -7.50
N ALA A 626 3.77 18.86 -8.64
CA ALA A 626 3.17 18.55 -9.94
C ALA A 626 3.06 17.05 -10.19
N ASN A 627 4.03 16.24 -9.75
CA ASN A 627 3.99 14.78 -9.93
C ASN A 627 2.91 14.07 -9.11
N LEU A 628 2.25 14.76 -8.16
CA LEU A 628 1.10 14.25 -7.42
C LEU A 628 -0.18 14.24 -8.26
N ARG A 629 -0.15 14.92 -9.43
CA ARG A 629 -1.27 15.05 -10.38
C ARG A 629 -2.51 15.65 -9.70
N SER A 630 -3.62 14.92 -9.62
CA SER A 630 -4.84 15.44 -8.98
C SER A 630 -4.87 15.26 -7.45
N ALA A 631 -3.96 14.46 -6.87
CA ALA A 631 -3.91 14.28 -5.42
C ALA A 631 -3.44 15.57 -4.73
N LYS A 632 -4.34 16.19 -3.95
CA LYS A 632 -4.03 17.43 -3.23
C LYS A 632 -3.00 17.24 -2.12
N ALA A 633 -2.91 16.04 -1.54
CA ALA A 633 -2.01 15.68 -0.45
C ALA A 633 -1.88 16.79 0.61
N THR A 634 -3.01 17.18 1.20
CA THR A 634 -3.09 18.36 2.09
C THR A 634 -3.74 18.00 3.43
N LEU A 635 -3.11 18.41 4.52
CA LEU A 635 -3.70 18.35 5.86
C LEU A 635 -4.12 19.76 6.30
N LYS A 636 -5.37 19.93 6.74
CA LYS A 636 -5.89 21.20 7.26
C LYS A 636 -6.31 21.02 8.71
N TYR A 637 -5.71 21.81 9.61
CA TYR A 637 -5.99 21.77 11.04
C TYR A 637 -6.46 23.12 11.54
N ILE A 638 -7.65 23.18 12.14
CA ILE A 638 -8.24 24.40 12.71
C ILE A 638 -8.10 24.33 14.23
N LEU A 639 -7.31 25.26 14.79
CA LEU A 639 -6.92 25.25 16.19
C LEU A 639 -8.09 25.56 17.13
N LYS A 640 -8.07 24.99 18.34
CA LYS A 640 -9.01 25.32 19.43
C LYS A 640 -8.49 26.37 20.40
N GLY A 641 -7.24 26.84 20.24
CA GLY A 641 -6.63 27.90 21.04
C GLY A 641 -6.06 27.45 22.39
N SER A 642 -5.53 26.23 22.49
CA SER A 642 -4.94 25.73 23.75
C SER A 642 -3.65 26.48 24.11
N LYS A 643 -3.59 27.02 25.35
CA LYS A 643 -2.38 27.68 25.88
C LYS A 643 -1.17 26.75 26.02
N GLU A 644 -1.41 25.45 26.23
CA GLU A 644 -0.37 24.43 26.39
C GLU A 644 0.13 23.86 25.04
N GLY A 645 -0.55 24.23 23.95
CA GLY A 645 -0.40 23.65 22.63
C GLY A 645 -1.32 22.45 22.41
N GLU A 646 -1.53 22.13 21.14
CA GLU A 646 -2.44 21.10 20.64
C GLU A 646 -1.62 20.06 19.90
N SER A 647 -1.86 18.78 20.17
CA SER A 647 -1.17 17.67 19.49
C SER A 647 -2.13 16.93 18.59
N PHE A 648 -1.70 16.67 17.35
CA PHE A 648 -2.55 16.06 16.34
C PHE A 648 -1.74 15.27 15.32
N HIS A 649 -2.37 14.23 14.79
CA HIS A 649 -2.02 13.53 13.56
C HIS A 649 -3.34 13.07 12.89
N PRO A 650 -3.40 12.95 11.56
CA PRO A 650 -4.59 12.42 10.89
C PRO A 650 -4.79 10.92 11.17
N SER A 651 -5.98 10.40 10.89
CA SER A 651 -6.27 8.96 10.95
C SER A 651 -7.04 8.40 9.75
N MET A 652 -7.43 9.26 8.80
CA MET A 652 -8.29 8.91 7.66
C MET A 652 -7.59 9.06 6.29
N THR A 653 -6.27 9.27 6.27
CA THR A 653 -5.48 9.50 5.06
C THR A 653 -4.02 9.09 5.26
N PHE A 654 -3.22 9.09 4.20
CA PHE A 654 -1.77 8.99 4.25
C PHE A 654 -1.13 9.69 3.05
N PHE A 655 0.16 10.00 3.16
CA PHE A 655 0.95 10.73 2.15
C PHE A 655 2.29 10.04 1.92
N GLY A 656 2.83 10.11 0.70
CA GLY A 656 4.23 9.80 0.40
C GLY A 656 5.04 11.08 0.22
N PHE A 657 6.05 11.30 1.05
CA PHE A 657 6.77 12.58 1.10
C PHE A 657 8.11 12.51 1.83
N GLN A 658 9.02 13.40 1.45
CA GLN A 658 10.20 13.76 2.24
C GLN A 658 10.05 15.14 2.87
N TYR A 659 9.32 16.03 2.19
CA TYR A 659 9.17 17.43 2.57
C TYR A 659 7.75 17.73 3.00
N CYS A 660 7.61 18.50 4.07
CA CYS A 660 6.33 18.99 4.57
C CYS A 660 6.38 20.52 4.64
N GLU A 661 5.48 21.18 3.93
CA GLU A 661 5.32 22.63 3.95
C GLU A 661 4.17 23.01 4.90
N ILE A 662 4.35 24.05 5.71
CA ILE A 662 3.33 24.60 6.62
C ILE A 662 3.09 26.07 6.30
N THR A 663 1.81 26.44 6.23
CA THR A 663 1.31 27.83 6.19
C THR A 663 0.19 28.02 7.21
N ALA A 664 -0.06 29.25 7.64
CA ALA A 664 -1.12 29.56 8.59
C ALA A 664 -1.83 30.89 8.27
N SER A 665 -3.12 30.94 8.57
CA SER A 665 -3.98 32.11 8.40
C SER A 665 -3.68 33.25 9.39
N GLU A 666 -3.12 32.93 10.54
CA GLU A 666 -2.69 33.83 11.61
C GLU A 666 -1.38 33.28 12.21
N ASP A 667 -0.71 34.06 13.06
CA ASP A 667 0.54 33.66 13.70
C ASP A 667 0.40 32.36 14.51
N ILE A 668 1.36 31.44 14.35
CA ILE A 668 1.45 30.18 15.09
C ILE A 668 2.85 29.92 15.62
N GLU A 669 2.95 29.07 16.63
CA GLU A 669 4.19 28.50 17.13
C GLU A 669 4.12 26.97 17.01
N VAL A 670 4.90 26.41 16.08
CA VAL A 670 5.03 24.95 15.92
C VAL A 670 6.11 24.48 16.87
N LEU A 671 5.72 23.74 17.90
CA LEU A 671 6.60 23.30 18.99
C LEU A 671 7.39 22.04 18.64
N SER A 672 6.79 21.15 17.85
CA SER A 672 7.44 19.92 17.39
C SER A 672 6.71 19.37 16.16
N LEU A 673 7.45 18.72 15.28
CA LEU A 673 6.92 17.95 14.15
C LEU A 673 7.74 16.66 14.02
N ILE A 674 7.04 15.54 13.83
CA ILE A 674 7.62 14.20 13.65
C ILE A 674 6.90 13.56 12.47
N GLY A 675 7.65 13.02 11.51
CA GLY A 675 7.10 12.12 10.49
C GLY A 675 6.84 10.74 11.09
N GLU A 676 5.59 10.31 11.12
CA GLU A 676 5.19 8.97 11.52
C GLU A 676 5.09 8.06 10.29
N VAL A 677 5.90 7.01 10.26
CA VAL A 677 5.86 6.02 9.18
C VAL A 677 4.69 5.09 9.41
N VAL A 678 3.83 4.93 8.41
CA VAL A 678 2.61 4.11 8.46
C VAL A 678 2.62 3.13 7.29
N GLY A 679 2.32 1.87 7.58
CA GLY A 679 2.23 0.81 6.58
C GLY A 679 1.86 -0.52 7.24
N SER A 680 1.64 -1.56 6.43
CA SER A 680 1.44 -2.92 6.92
C SER A 680 2.63 -3.36 7.77
N ALA A 681 2.38 -3.80 9.00
CA ALA A 681 3.38 -4.15 10.00
C ALA A 681 4.02 -5.53 9.74
N THR A 682 4.66 -5.68 8.57
CA THR A 682 5.43 -6.88 8.24
C THR A 682 6.62 -7.04 9.17
N GLU A 683 6.97 -8.29 9.49
CA GLU A 683 8.12 -8.59 10.32
C GLU A 683 9.40 -8.47 9.49
N GLU A 684 10.14 -7.40 9.71
CA GLU A 684 11.48 -7.19 9.15
C GLU A 684 12.54 -7.82 10.05
N GLY A 685 13.66 -8.21 9.46
CA GLY A 685 14.82 -8.69 10.21
C GLY A 685 16.04 -9.02 9.36
N ALA A 686 15.94 -8.84 8.03
CA ALA A 686 17.07 -8.99 7.14
C ALA A 686 18.02 -7.80 7.24
N SER A 687 19.30 -8.05 7.01
CA SER A 687 20.33 -7.03 6.97
C SER A 687 21.30 -7.30 5.84
N PHE A 688 21.62 -6.28 5.06
CA PHE A 688 22.62 -6.35 4.00
C PHE A 688 23.54 -5.15 4.09
N VAL A 689 24.83 -5.39 4.31
CA VAL A 689 25.85 -4.34 4.42
C VAL A 689 27.08 -4.74 3.61
N THR A 690 27.66 -3.78 2.90
CA THR A 690 28.83 -3.95 2.05
C THR A 690 29.90 -2.91 2.37
N SER A 691 31.09 -3.07 1.78
CA SER A 691 32.14 -2.05 1.80
C SER A 691 31.75 -0.73 1.11
N SER A 692 30.74 -0.74 0.23
CA SER A 692 30.29 0.45 -0.50
C SER A 692 29.16 1.18 0.22
N ARG A 693 29.39 2.47 0.52
CA ARG A 693 28.33 3.35 1.05
C ARG A 693 27.17 3.51 0.06
N SER A 694 27.45 3.57 -1.25
CA SER A 694 26.41 3.75 -2.27
C SER A 694 25.54 2.50 -2.40
N ILE A 695 26.11 1.30 -2.32
CA ILE A 695 25.31 0.06 -2.32
C ILE A 695 24.50 -0.09 -1.02
N ASN A 696 25.05 0.34 0.11
CA ASN A 696 24.29 0.36 1.38
C ASN A 696 23.12 1.37 1.31
N GLN A 697 23.30 2.52 0.66
CA GLN A 697 22.23 3.47 0.39
C GLN A 697 21.20 2.88 -0.59
N LEU A 698 21.62 2.16 -1.64
CA LEU A 698 20.71 1.48 -2.54
C LEU A 698 19.83 0.47 -1.79
N TYR A 699 20.42 -0.36 -0.93
CA TYR A 699 19.65 -1.29 -0.11
C TYR A 699 18.67 -0.57 0.83
N SER A 700 19.11 0.53 1.46
CA SER A 700 18.22 1.39 2.25
C SER A 700 17.04 1.91 1.42
N ASN A 701 17.29 2.39 0.20
CA ASN A 701 16.25 2.90 -0.70
C ASN A 701 15.24 1.81 -1.08
N VAL A 702 15.70 0.57 -1.29
CA VAL A 702 14.82 -0.58 -1.52
C VAL A 702 13.91 -0.83 -0.31
N MET A 703 14.48 -0.86 0.90
CA MET A 703 13.70 -1.06 2.13
C MET A 703 12.65 0.02 2.32
N TRP A 704 13.01 1.30 2.10
CA TRP A 704 12.06 2.40 2.20
C TRP A 704 11.00 2.39 1.09
N GLY A 705 11.37 1.98 -0.13
CA GLY A 705 10.43 1.80 -1.23
C GLY A 705 9.38 0.71 -0.95
N GLN A 706 9.81 -0.43 -0.40
CA GLN A 706 8.91 -1.51 0.02
C GLN A 706 8.01 -1.05 1.17
N ARG A 707 8.57 -0.47 2.23
CA ARG A 707 7.81 0.04 3.38
C ARG A 707 6.74 1.05 2.96
N GLY A 708 7.08 1.91 2.02
CA GLY A 708 6.17 2.95 1.54
C GLY A 708 4.96 2.40 0.79
N ASN A 709 5.15 1.30 0.09
CA ASN A 709 4.12 0.76 -0.80
C ASN A 709 3.43 -0.51 -0.28
N TYR A 710 3.76 -0.96 0.92
CA TYR A 710 3.09 -2.08 1.56
C TYR A 710 2.14 -1.52 2.60
N LEU A 711 0.99 -1.02 2.13
CA LEU A 711 -0.07 -0.48 2.97
C LEU A 711 -1.38 -1.09 2.51
N SER A 712 -1.84 -2.11 3.22
CA SER A 712 -3.01 -2.96 2.88
C SER A 712 -2.86 -3.80 1.59
N ILE A 713 -2.26 -3.25 0.54
CA ILE A 713 -1.95 -3.87 -0.75
C ILE A 713 -0.54 -3.43 -1.21
N PRO A 714 0.12 -4.14 -2.15
CA PRO A 714 1.41 -3.73 -2.72
C PRO A 714 1.19 -2.66 -3.79
N THR A 715 1.19 -1.39 -3.41
CA THR A 715 0.90 -0.27 -4.32
C THR A 715 2.05 0.02 -5.29
N ASP A 716 1.79 0.56 -6.47
CA ASP A 716 2.85 1.11 -7.33
C ASP A 716 3.60 2.23 -6.61
N CYS A 717 2.88 3.27 -6.20
CA CYS A 717 3.45 4.43 -5.55
C CYS A 717 2.52 4.95 -4.45
N PRO A 718 3.02 5.65 -3.42
CA PRO A 718 2.21 6.00 -2.24
C PRO A 718 1.71 7.45 -2.20
N GLN A 719 2.05 8.29 -3.16
CA GLN A 719 1.89 9.75 -3.10
C GLN A 719 0.83 10.32 -4.03
N ARG A 720 0.80 9.92 -5.31
CA ARG A 720 -0.10 10.50 -6.31
C ARG A 720 -1.49 9.87 -6.27
N ASP A 721 -2.37 10.33 -7.14
CA ASP A 721 -3.73 9.82 -7.41
C ASP A 721 -3.73 8.45 -8.14
N GLU A 722 -3.05 7.45 -7.57
CA GLU A 722 -2.99 6.09 -8.09
C GLU A 722 -2.99 5.05 -6.98
N ARG A 723 -1.82 4.74 -6.39
CA ARG A 723 -1.69 3.87 -5.21
C ARG A 723 -2.41 2.54 -5.38
N LEU A 724 -2.29 1.96 -6.58
CA LEU A 724 -3.00 0.75 -6.98
C LEU A 724 -2.10 -0.47 -6.83
N GLY A 725 -2.72 -1.62 -6.57
CA GLY A 725 -2.03 -2.90 -6.44
C GLY A 725 -1.54 -3.45 -7.78
N TRP A 726 -0.68 -2.72 -8.49
CA TRP A 726 -0.20 -3.07 -9.82
C TRP A 726 0.55 -4.41 -9.81
N THR A 727 0.06 -5.31 -10.67
CA THR A 727 0.48 -6.71 -10.68
C THR A 727 1.87 -6.91 -11.28
N GLY A 728 2.25 -6.12 -12.29
CA GLY A 728 3.57 -6.15 -12.91
C GLY A 728 4.68 -5.76 -11.95
N ASP A 729 4.48 -4.66 -11.22
CA ASP A 729 5.35 -4.19 -10.14
C ASP A 729 5.53 -5.27 -9.07
N THR A 730 4.39 -5.79 -8.62
CA THR A 730 4.36 -6.78 -7.56
C THR A 730 5.13 -8.05 -7.93
N GLN A 731 4.95 -8.57 -9.15
CA GLN A 731 5.63 -9.82 -9.54
C GLN A 731 7.13 -9.65 -9.75
N VAL A 732 7.59 -8.52 -10.28
CA VAL A 732 9.03 -8.28 -10.42
C VAL A 732 9.75 -8.09 -9.08
N PHE A 733 9.04 -7.64 -8.03
CA PHE A 733 9.63 -7.34 -6.73
C PHE A 733 9.36 -8.39 -5.63
N CYS A 734 8.37 -9.27 -5.80
CA CYS A 734 7.90 -10.20 -4.76
C CYS A 734 9.03 -11.04 -4.09
N ARG A 735 10.01 -11.50 -4.88
CA ARG A 735 11.13 -12.30 -4.32
C ARG A 735 12.11 -11.45 -3.52
N ALA A 736 12.42 -10.24 -3.97
CA ALA A 736 13.18 -9.25 -3.20
C ALA A 736 12.45 -8.89 -1.90
N ALA A 737 11.15 -8.63 -1.98
CA ALA A 737 10.31 -8.32 -0.82
C ALA A 737 10.35 -9.44 0.24
N SER A 738 10.38 -10.69 -0.22
CA SER A 738 10.43 -11.88 0.64
C SER A 738 11.77 -12.10 1.34
N TYR A 739 12.86 -11.53 0.83
CA TYR A 739 14.12 -11.46 1.58
C TYR A 739 14.06 -10.37 2.67
N ASN A 740 13.46 -9.23 2.35
CA ASN A 740 13.47 -8.05 3.21
C ASN A 740 12.58 -8.17 4.46
N ALA A 741 11.42 -8.82 4.32
CA ALA A 741 10.44 -8.98 5.39
C ALA A 741 9.60 -10.26 5.21
N ASN A 742 8.98 -10.73 6.28
CA ASN A 742 7.94 -11.75 6.20
C ASN A 742 6.69 -11.17 5.55
N VAL A 743 6.42 -11.61 4.32
CA VAL A 743 5.32 -11.13 3.46
C VAL A 743 4.32 -12.25 3.11
N SER A 744 4.42 -13.43 3.73
CA SER A 744 3.58 -14.59 3.40
C SER A 744 2.08 -14.28 3.54
N ALA A 745 1.64 -13.86 4.74
CA ALA A 745 0.23 -13.54 4.99
C ALA A 745 -0.27 -12.31 4.21
N PHE A 746 0.62 -11.34 3.94
CA PHE A 746 0.31 -10.18 3.10
C PHE A 746 -0.05 -10.61 1.67
N PHE A 747 0.71 -11.54 1.09
CA PHE A 747 0.45 -12.06 -0.24
C PHE A 747 -0.67 -13.10 -0.29
N GLU A 748 -0.93 -13.84 0.79
CA GLU A 748 -2.15 -14.67 0.88
C GLU A 748 -3.41 -13.82 0.74
N LYS A 749 -3.45 -12.67 1.45
CA LYS A 749 -4.54 -11.69 1.33
C LYS A 749 -4.60 -11.11 -0.09
N TRP A 750 -3.50 -10.58 -0.62
CA TRP A 750 -3.49 -9.95 -1.95
C TRP A 750 -3.84 -10.94 -3.07
N MET A 751 -3.45 -12.21 -2.94
CA MET A 751 -3.86 -13.23 -3.90
C MET A 751 -5.36 -13.54 -3.82
N ARG A 752 -6.05 -13.26 -2.71
CA ARG A 752 -7.52 -13.26 -2.70
C ARG A 752 -8.05 -12.09 -3.53
N ASP A 753 -7.49 -10.89 -3.41
CA ASP A 753 -7.87 -9.74 -4.24
C ASP A 753 -7.68 -10.03 -5.73
N MET A 754 -6.61 -10.76 -6.11
CA MET A 754 -6.39 -11.24 -7.49
C MET A 754 -7.49 -12.19 -7.98
N ARG A 755 -7.95 -13.12 -7.11
CA ARG A 755 -9.04 -14.06 -7.44
C ARG A 755 -10.39 -13.35 -7.50
N ASP A 756 -10.63 -12.42 -6.59
CA ASP A 756 -11.83 -11.59 -6.56
C ASP A 756 -11.87 -10.72 -7.83
N GLY A 757 -10.76 -10.13 -8.25
CA GLY A 757 -10.69 -9.38 -9.50
C GLY A 757 -10.71 -10.25 -10.77
N GLN A 758 -10.50 -11.57 -10.70
CA GLN A 758 -10.41 -12.39 -11.93
C GLN A 758 -11.74 -12.44 -12.68
N ARG A 759 -11.70 -12.15 -13.99
CA ARG A 759 -12.87 -12.23 -14.86
C ARG A 759 -13.32 -13.68 -15.10
N SER A 760 -14.58 -13.82 -15.52
CA SER A 760 -15.16 -15.13 -15.85
C SER A 760 -14.48 -15.84 -17.02
N ASP A 761 -13.80 -15.09 -17.91
CA ASP A 761 -12.97 -15.65 -18.98
C ASP A 761 -11.54 -15.98 -18.53
N GLY A 762 -11.21 -15.87 -17.24
CA GLY A 762 -9.92 -16.26 -16.69
C GLY A 762 -8.83 -15.19 -16.73
N ALA A 763 -9.07 -14.04 -17.34
CA ALA A 763 -8.10 -12.93 -17.30
C ALA A 763 -8.00 -12.35 -15.88
N TYR A 764 -6.79 -12.30 -15.33
CA TYR A 764 -6.50 -11.53 -14.11
C TYR A 764 -6.52 -10.03 -14.41
N PRO A 765 -6.85 -9.18 -13.42
CA PRO A 765 -6.80 -7.73 -13.56
C PRO A 765 -5.34 -7.24 -13.61
N ASP A 766 -5.12 -6.06 -14.19
CA ASP A 766 -3.79 -5.44 -14.19
C ASP A 766 -3.42 -4.86 -12.80
N VAL A 767 -4.41 -4.55 -11.97
CA VAL A 767 -4.27 -4.16 -10.55
C VAL A 767 -5.22 -4.99 -9.66
N ALA A 768 -4.81 -5.30 -8.44
CA ALA A 768 -5.63 -6.01 -7.47
C ALA A 768 -5.63 -5.31 -6.09
N PRO A 769 -6.80 -4.99 -5.48
CA PRO A 769 -8.16 -5.12 -6.01
C PRO A 769 -8.36 -4.46 -7.38
N HIS A 770 -9.27 -5.01 -8.19
CA HIS A 770 -9.59 -4.41 -9.48
C HIS A 770 -10.11 -2.98 -9.29
N SER A 771 -9.75 -2.12 -10.24
CA SER A 771 -10.19 -0.73 -10.33
C SER A 771 -10.27 -0.34 -11.81
N TRP A 772 -10.28 0.94 -12.16
CA TRP A 772 -10.54 1.45 -13.53
C TRP A 772 -9.53 1.07 -14.65
N VAL A 773 -8.62 0.13 -14.41
CA VAL A 773 -7.58 -0.30 -15.37
C VAL A 773 -7.94 -1.60 -16.10
N GLY A 774 -7.03 -2.07 -16.95
CA GLY A 774 -7.26 -3.21 -17.83
C GLY A 774 -7.18 -4.60 -17.16
N TYR A 775 -7.23 -5.60 -18.03
CA TYR A 775 -7.11 -7.02 -17.69
C TYR A 775 -6.16 -7.71 -18.67
N GLY A 776 -5.58 -8.82 -18.20
CA GLY A 776 -4.98 -9.84 -19.05
C GLY A 776 -3.78 -9.33 -19.84
N GLN A 777 -3.00 -8.39 -19.31
CA GLN A 777 -1.78 -7.90 -19.95
C GLN A 777 -0.55 -8.73 -19.55
N ALA A 778 0.30 -9.05 -20.52
CA ALA A 778 1.49 -9.84 -20.29
C ALA A 778 2.48 -9.13 -19.36
N ALA A 779 3.15 -9.90 -18.50
CA ALA A 779 3.97 -9.48 -17.36
C ALA A 779 3.21 -8.88 -16.17
N TRP A 780 1.92 -8.55 -16.32
CA TRP A 780 1.05 -8.04 -15.25
C TRP A 780 0.14 -9.16 -14.74
N ALA A 781 -0.79 -9.64 -15.58
CA ALA A 781 -1.72 -10.71 -15.24
C ALA A 781 -1.01 -12.02 -14.82
N ASP A 782 0.22 -12.25 -15.31
CA ASP A 782 1.05 -13.39 -14.96
C ASP A 782 1.44 -13.44 -13.47
N ALA A 783 1.31 -12.32 -12.74
CA ALA A 783 1.50 -12.24 -11.29
C ALA A 783 0.63 -13.26 -10.53
N GLY A 784 -0.55 -13.60 -11.07
CA GLY A 784 -1.44 -14.60 -10.48
C GLY A 784 -0.85 -16.02 -10.42
N ILE A 785 0.23 -16.29 -11.16
CA ILE A 785 1.01 -17.55 -11.11
C ILE A 785 2.38 -17.31 -10.44
N ILE A 786 3.06 -16.22 -10.78
CA ILE A 786 4.44 -15.93 -10.34
C ILE A 786 4.52 -15.67 -8.83
N VAL A 787 3.57 -14.90 -8.28
CA VAL A 787 3.57 -14.53 -6.86
C VAL A 787 3.34 -15.78 -5.98
N PRO A 788 2.30 -16.62 -6.21
CA PRO A 788 2.12 -17.85 -5.43
C PRO A 788 3.32 -18.78 -5.48
N TRP A 789 3.94 -18.97 -6.66
CA TRP A 789 5.16 -19.78 -6.79
C TRP A 789 6.30 -19.23 -5.94
N THR A 790 6.52 -17.92 -5.98
CA THR A 790 7.59 -17.26 -5.21
C THR A 790 7.38 -17.40 -3.71
N ILE A 791 6.14 -17.21 -3.22
CA ILE A 791 5.82 -17.37 -1.80
C ILE A 791 5.96 -18.82 -1.35
N TYR A 792 5.55 -19.78 -2.18
CA TYR A 792 5.83 -21.19 -1.91
C TYR A 792 7.33 -21.45 -1.77
N LEU A 793 8.16 -20.96 -2.69
CA LEU A 793 9.61 -21.15 -2.60
C LEU A 793 10.22 -20.56 -1.33
N MET A 794 9.84 -19.32 -0.98
CA MET A 794 10.45 -18.60 0.13
C MET A 794 10.00 -19.11 1.50
N TYR A 795 8.76 -19.61 1.60
CA TYR A 795 8.13 -19.93 2.88
C TYR A 795 7.69 -21.38 3.05
N ASP A 796 7.77 -22.23 2.02
CA ASP A 796 7.14 -23.57 1.93
C ASP A 796 5.62 -23.53 2.13
N ASN A 797 5.00 -22.43 1.70
CA ASN A 797 3.56 -22.23 1.84
C ASN A 797 2.80 -22.98 0.74
N LYS A 798 2.56 -24.28 0.89
CA LYS A 798 1.78 -25.06 -0.11
C LYS A 798 0.34 -24.58 -0.24
N LYS A 799 -0.24 -23.99 0.82
CA LYS A 799 -1.63 -23.53 0.82
C LYS A 799 -1.87 -22.41 -0.20
N ILE A 800 -0.93 -21.49 -0.37
CA ILE A 800 -1.07 -20.42 -1.39
C ILE A 800 -1.14 -20.99 -2.81
N LEU A 801 -0.50 -22.12 -3.09
CA LEU A 801 -0.64 -22.81 -4.37
C LEU A 801 -2.02 -23.45 -4.49
N GLN A 802 -2.46 -24.17 -3.45
CA GLN A 802 -3.77 -24.85 -3.41
C GLN A 802 -4.94 -23.87 -3.59
N ASP A 803 -4.94 -22.77 -2.83
CA ASP A 803 -6.00 -21.77 -2.84
C ASP A 803 -6.13 -21.05 -4.20
N ASN A 804 -5.05 -20.99 -4.97
CA ASN A 804 -4.99 -20.26 -6.24
C ASN A 804 -5.01 -21.16 -7.49
N TYR A 805 -4.77 -22.47 -7.37
CA TYR A 805 -4.56 -23.35 -8.53
C TYR A 805 -5.71 -23.29 -9.55
N ALA A 806 -6.96 -23.35 -9.09
CA ALA A 806 -8.13 -23.27 -9.98
C ALA A 806 -8.21 -21.93 -10.74
N SER A 807 -7.78 -20.83 -10.11
CA SER A 807 -7.71 -19.51 -10.73
C SER A 807 -6.57 -19.43 -11.75
N MET A 808 -5.42 -20.04 -11.44
CA MET A 808 -4.29 -20.16 -12.37
C MET A 808 -4.66 -20.97 -13.62
N GLU A 809 -5.39 -22.08 -13.48
CA GLU A 809 -5.83 -22.88 -14.62
C GLU A 809 -6.74 -22.07 -15.56
N LYS A 810 -7.70 -21.30 -15.01
CA LYS A 810 -8.54 -20.39 -15.80
C LYS A 810 -7.71 -19.38 -16.58
N TYR A 811 -6.64 -18.86 -15.98
CA TYR A 811 -5.74 -17.96 -16.68
C TYR A 811 -4.94 -18.67 -17.80
N MET A 812 -4.46 -19.89 -17.57
CA MET A 812 -3.85 -20.69 -18.64
C MET A 812 -4.84 -21.00 -19.78
N GLU A 813 -6.11 -21.22 -19.48
CA GLU A 813 -7.19 -21.35 -20.48
C GLU A 813 -7.45 -20.05 -21.24
N PHE A 814 -7.40 -18.89 -20.56
CA PHE A 814 -7.42 -17.57 -21.18
C PHE A 814 -6.26 -17.41 -22.18
N LEU A 815 -5.04 -17.72 -21.76
CA LEU A 815 -3.84 -17.65 -22.61
C LEU A 815 -3.94 -18.58 -23.83
N SER A 816 -4.49 -19.79 -23.65
CA SER A 816 -4.66 -20.77 -24.73
C SER A 816 -5.57 -20.30 -25.88
N ARG A 817 -6.44 -19.32 -25.60
CA ARG A 817 -7.35 -18.72 -26.59
C ARG A 817 -6.72 -17.53 -27.31
N GLN A 818 -5.60 -17.02 -26.84
CA GLN A 818 -4.91 -15.90 -27.48
C GLN A 818 -4.11 -16.43 -28.70
N LYS A 819 -4.81 -16.57 -29.83
CA LYS A 819 -4.27 -17.03 -31.12
C LYS A 819 -4.51 -15.96 -32.19
N GLY A 820 -3.61 -15.86 -33.16
CA GLY A 820 -3.68 -14.84 -34.22
C GLY A 820 -2.40 -14.75 -35.03
N ASP A 821 -2.46 -14.07 -36.18
CA ASP A 821 -1.31 -13.83 -37.08
C ASP A 821 -0.56 -15.10 -37.54
N GLY A 822 -1.26 -16.24 -37.58
CA GLY A 822 -0.69 -17.54 -37.94
C GLY A 822 0.00 -18.29 -36.79
N TYR A 823 -0.05 -17.77 -35.55
CA TYR A 823 0.61 -18.34 -34.38
C TYR A 823 -0.39 -18.83 -33.32
N ASN A 824 -0.04 -19.90 -32.59
CA ASN A 824 -0.89 -20.52 -31.58
C ASN A 824 -0.63 -20.02 -30.15
N TYR A 825 0.54 -19.44 -29.90
CA TYR A 825 1.01 -19.14 -28.55
C TYR A 825 1.35 -17.66 -28.40
N ASN A 826 0.40 -16.78 -28.68
CA ASN A 826 0.65 -15.33 -28.63
C ASN A 826 0.79 -14.77 -27.21
N GLY A 827 0.38 -15.50 -26.18
CA GLY A 827 0.37 -15.04 -24.79
C GLY A 827 -0.69 -13.96 -24.53
N ALA A 828 -0.60 -13.31 -23.37
CA ALA A 828 -1.50 -12.25 -22.92
C ALA A 828 -1.43 -10.97 -23.79
N GLY A 829 -2.22 -9.94 -23.42
CA GLY A 829 -2.25 -8.64 -24.06
C GLY A 829 -0.91 -7.89 -24.04
N THR A 830 -0.74 -6.90 -24.91
CA THR A 830 0.55 -6.25 -25.19
C THR A 830 0.55 -4.74 -24.89
N ASN A 831 -0.20 -4.29 -23.88
CA ASN A 831 -0.31 -2.85 -23.59
C ASN A 831 0.98 -2.26 -23.00
N TYR A 832 1.67 -2.98 -22.12
CA TYR A 832 2.81 -2.44 -21.36
C TYR A 832 4.18 -2.87 -21.93
N GLY A 833 4.47 -4.18 -21.99
CA GLY A 833 5.77 -4.69 -22.44
C GLY A 833 6.87 -4.50 -21.40
N ASP A 834 8.10 -4.21 -21.84
CA ASP A 834 9.21 -3.86 -20.93
C ASP A 834 9.13 -2.39 -20.51
N TRP A 835 8.17 -2.10 -19.63
CA TRP A 835 7.77 -0.74 -19.27
C TRP A 835 8.93 0.12 -18.78
N LEU A 836 9.01 1.36 -19.26
CA LEU A 836 10.03 2.35 -18.93
C LEU A 836 11.48 1.97 -19.32
N SER A 837 11.64 1.13 -20.35
CA SER A 837 12.94 0.82 -20.93
C SER A 837 13.53 2.00 -21.73
N TYR A 838 14.86 2.01 -21.84
CA TYR A 838 15.60 2.93 -22.74
C TYR A 838 15.74 2.33 -24.15
N GLU A 839 15.66 1.02 -24.26
CA GLU A 839 15.67 0.29 -25.53
C GLU A 839 14.35 -0.48 -25.67
N ASP A 840 13.61 -0.22 -26.76
CA ASP A 840 12.33 -0.86 -26.99
C ASP A 840 12.49 -2.36 -27.23
N THR A 841 11.53 -3.13 -26.71
CA THR A 841 11.43 -4.58 -26.92
C THR A 841 10.02 -4.88 -27.40
N GLU A 842 9.90 -5.59 -28.53
CA GLU A 842 8.60 -5.93 -29.11
C GLU A 842 7.66 -6.50 -28.04
N ARG A 843 6.53 -5.83 -27.78
CA ARG A 843 5.63 -6.19 -26.67
C ARG A 843 5.05 -7.61 -26.83
N ARG A 844 4.82 -8.05 -28.07
CA ARG A 844 4.39 -9.42 -28.36
C ARG A 844 5.49 -10.44 -28.05
N TYR A 845 6.77 -10.12 -28.29
CA TYR A 845 7.89 -10.97 -27.89
C TYR A 845 7.88 -11.20 -26.36
N VAL A 846 7.69 -10.13 -25.58
CA VAL A 846 7.56 -10.22 -24.11
C VAL A 846 6.38 -11.13 -23.73
N SER A 847 5.23 -10.95 -24.38
CA SER A 847 4.04 -11.77 -24.13
C SER A 847 4.24 -13.26 -24.39
N VAL A 848 4.88 -13.64 -25.49
CA VAL A 848 5.21 -15.04 -25.79
C VAL A 848 6.18 -15.61 -24.74
N CYS A 849 7.18 -14.83 -24.32
CA CYS A 849 8.11 -15.24 -23.26
C CYS A 849 7.38 -15.49 -21.94
N TYR A 850 6.49 -14.60 -21.52
CA TYR A 850 5.72 -14.79 -20.29
C TYR A 850 4.76 -15.97 -20.35
N TYR A 851 4.20 -16.29 -21.52
CA TYR A 851 3.41 -17.51 -21.66
C TYR A 851 4.27 -18.78 -21.51
N ALA A 852 5.48 -18.79 -22.07
CA ALA A 852 6.43 -19.88 -21.82
C ALA A 852 6.78 -19.98 -20.33
N TYR A 853 7.00 -18.84 -19.67
CA TYR A 853 7.33 -18.78 -18.25
C TYR A 853 6.21 -19.33 -17.37
N THR A 854 4.97 -18.86 -17.56
CA THR A 854 3.82 -19.35 -16.78
C THR A 854 3.50 -20.81 -17.06
N ALA A 855 3.69 -21.31 -18.28
CA ALA A 855 3.60 -22.75 -18.56
C ALA A 855 4.68 -23.57 -17.81
N GLN A 856 5.93 -23.08 -17.75
CA GLN A 856 6.98 -23.71 -16.95
C GLN A 856 6.65 -23.69 -15.45
N LEU A 857 6.12 -22.57 -14.93
CA LEU A 857 5.71 -22.47 -13.53
C LEU A 857 4.52 -23.37 -13.22
N MET A 858 3.49 -23.43 -14.07
CA MET A 858 2.35 -24.32 -13.87
C MET A 858 2.75 -25.80 -13.86
N ALA A 859 3.76 -26.19 -14.65
CA ALA A 859 4.34 -27.51 -14.53
C ALA A 859 4.97 -27.75 -13.15
N LYS A 860 5.75 -26.79 -12.64
CA LYS A 860 6.40 -26.87 -11.32
C LYS A 860 5.39 -26.83 -10.16
N ILE A 861 4.38 -25.97 -10.23
CA ILE A 861 3.30 -25.87 -9.24
C ILE A 861 2.52 -27.18 -9.18
N SER A 862 2.15 -27.74 -10.34
CA SER A 862 1.46 -29.03 -10.39
C SER A 862 2.34 -30.15 -9.81
N GLU A 863 3.64 -30.14 -10.10
CA GLU A 863 4.58 -31.10 -9.49
C GLU A 863 4.68 -30.94 -7.96
N ALA A 864 4.64 -29.70 -7.44
CA ALA A 864 4.69 -29.42 -6.01
C ALA A 864 3.41 -29.83 -5.26
N LEU A 865 2.27 -29.87 -5.96
CA LEU A 865 0.96 -30.23 -5.41
C LEU A 865 0.60 -31.69 -5.59
N LYS A 866 1.29 -32.43 -6.46
CA LYS A 866 1.02 -33.85 -6.66
C LYS A 866 1.24 -34.62 -5.35
N THR A 867 0.35 -35.57 -5.10
CA THR A 867 0.41 -36.52 -4.00
C THR A 867 0.81 -37.91 -4.48
N ASP A 868 0.55 -38.22 -5.75
CA ASP A 868 0.87 -39.48 -6.42
C ASP A 868 1.21 -39.22 -7.91
N ASP A 869 2.02 -40.08 -8.52
CA ASP A 869 2.43 -39.95 -9.93
C ASP A 869 1.29 -40.17 -10.94
N CYS A 870 0.14 -40.68 -10.49
CA CYS A 870 -1.05 -40.92 -11.30
C CYS A 870 -2.18 -39.91 -11.03
N ASP A 871 -1.99 -38.94 -10.14
CA ASP A 871 -3.06 -37.97 -9.82
C ASP A 871 -3.25 -36.90 -10.92
N ALA A 872 -4.28 -36.06 -10.72
CA ALA A 872 -4.62 -35.00 -11.65
C ALA A 872 -3.48 -33.98 -11.81
N TYR A 873 -2.77 -33.66 -10.73
CA TYR A 873 -1.65 -32.72 -10.76
C TYR A 873 -0.45 -33.29 -11.52
N ALA A 874 -0.13 -34.57 -11.36
CA ALA A 874 0.93 -35.23 -12.14
C ALA A 874 0.64 -35.18 -13.65
N SER A 875 -0.62 -35.43 -14.04
CA SER A 875 -1.08 -35.31 -15.43
C SER A 875 -0.98 -33.87 -15.95
N LYS A 876 -1.39 -32.88 -15.13
CA LYS A 876 -1.28 -31.44 -15.46
C LYS A 876 0.17 -31.00 -15.57
N ALA A 877 1.06 -31.46 -14.69
CA ALA A 877 2.49 -31.18 -14.76
C ALA A 877 3.07 -31.63 -16.11
N LYS A 878 2.74 -32.84 -16.56
CA LYS A 878 3.14 -33.34 -17.89
C LYS A 878 2.56 -32.51 -19.03
N ALA A 879 1.29 -32.13 -18.96
CA ALA A 879 0.63 -31.30 -19.97
C ALA A 879 1.27 -29.91 -20.09
N TYR A 880 1.55 -29.25 -18.97
CA TYR A 880 2.19 -27.93 -18.97
C TYR A 880 3.66 -27.97 -19.40
N ARG A 881 4.40 -29.04 -19.06
CA ARG A 881 5.75 -29.26 -19.63
C ARG A 881 5.70 -29.36 -21.15
N LYS A 882 4.72 -30.11 -21.69
CA LYS A 882 4.52 -30.23 -23.14
C LYS A 882 4.18 -28.86 -23.76
N LEU A 883 3.25 -28.12 -23.17
CA LEU A 883 2.88 -26.78 -23.61
C LEU A 883 4.10 -25.85 -23.65
N ALA A 884 4.92 -25.81 -22.60
CA ALA A 884 6.13 -24.99 -22.57
C ALA A 884 7.10 -25.33 -23.71
N GLN A 885 7.25 -26.61 -24.06
CA GLN A 885 8.07 -27.03 -25.21
C GLN A 885 7.46 -26.64 -26.56
N GLU A 886 6.14 -26.70 -26.71
CA GLU A 886 5.44 -26.26 -27.91
C GLU A 886 5.58 -24.74 -28.11
N ILE A 887 5.44 -23.95 -27.04
CA ILE A 887 5.68 -22.49 -27.05
C ILE A 887 7.15 -22.21 -27.42
N LYS A 888 8.13 -22.90 -26.80
CA LYS A 888 9.56 -22.76 -27.11
C LYS A 888 9.84 -23.02 -28.60
N LYS A 889 9.25 -24.06 -29.18
CA LYS A 889 9.42 -24.38 -30.61
C LYS A 889 8.85 -23.29 -31.52
N GLU A 890 7.65 -22.78 -31.23
CA GLU A 890 7.06 -21.68 -32.01
C GLU A 890 7.85 -20.38 -31.84
N PHE A 891 8.30 -20.07 -30.63
CA PHE A 891 9.20 -18.95 -30.35
C PHE A 891 10.47 -19.03 -31.20
N GLN A 892 11.12 -20.19 -31.25
CA GLN A 892 12.34 -20.38 -32.05
C GLN A 892 12.08 -20.15 -33.54
N THR A 893 10.93 -20.60 -34.05
CA THR A 893 10.54 -20.38 -35.45
C THR A 893 10.33 -18.88 -35.73
N ARG A 894 9.70 -18.19 -34.78
CA ARG A 894 9.32 -16.78 -34.93
C ARG A 894 10.50 -15.84 -34.77
N TYR A 895 11.34 -16.05 -33.76
CA TYR A 895 12.27 -15.05 -33.24
C TYR A 895 13.76 -15.43 -33.30
N ILE A 896 14.11 -16.63 -33.74
CA ILE A 896 15.50 -17.02 -34.01
C ILE A 896 15.78 -16.92 -35.51
N ASP A 897 16.92 -16.35 -35.89
CA ASP A 897 17.38 -16.28 -37.27
C ASP A 897 18.16 -17.53 -37.71
N ALA A 898 18.58 -17.57 -38.98
CA ALA A 898 19.31 -18.71 -39.54
C ALA A 898 20.69 -18.93 -38.90
N ASP A 899 21.26 -17.89 -38.27
CA ASP A 899 22.56 -17.94 -37.59
C ASP A 899 22.42 -18.29 -36.10
N GLY A 900 21.21 -18.67 -35.65
CA GLY A 900 20.90 -19.01 -34.27
C GLY A 900 20.85 -17.81 -33.32
N ASP A 901 20.82 -16.58 -33.83
CA ASP A 901 20.73 -15.34 -33.03
C ASP A 901 19.26 -14.86 -32.92
N LEU A 902 18.98 -13.94 -32.00
CA LEU A 902 17.64 -13.36 -31.88
C LEU A 902 17.38 -12.30 -32.96
N LYS A 903 16.18 -12.33 -33.55
CA LYS A 903 15.70 -11.24 -34.42
C LYS A 903 15.45 -9.94 -33.63
N GLN A 904 14.96 -10.07 -32.39
CA GLN A 904 14.81 -8.95 -31.45
C GLN A 904 16.10 -8.78 -30.65
N LYS A 905 16.77 -7.63 -30.82
CA LYS A 905 18.16 -7.45 -30.35
C LYS A 905 18.30 -6.52 -29.15
N SER A 906 17.27 -6.31 -28.35
CA SER A 906 17.35 -5.51 -27.11
C SER A 906 18.00 -6.28 -25.95
N GLN A 907 18.52 -5.58 -24.93
CA GLN A 907 19.02 -6.25 -23.71
C GLN A 907 17.94 -7.17 -23.09
N THR A 908 16.71 -6.68 -22.95
CA THR A 908 15.58 -7.44 -22.41
C THR A 908 15.24 -8.68 -23.24
N ALA A 909 15.33 -8.61 -24.58
CA ALA A 909 15.08 -9.77 -25.42
C ALA A 909 16.07 -10.91 -25.11
N TYR A 910 17.38 -10.63 -25.09
CA TYR A 910 18.37 -11.63 -24.73
C TYR A 910 18.17 -12.16 -23.31
N LEU A 911 17.86 -11.29 -22.33
CA LEU A 911 17.61 -11.69 -20.96
C LEU A 911 16.45 -12.68 -20.84
N LEU A 912 15.30 -12.40 -21.47
CA LEU A 912 14.15 -13.29 -21.43
C LEU A 912 14.44 -14.64 -22.11
N ALA A 913 15.08 -14.62 -23.29
CA ALA A 913 15.42 -15.87 -23.99
C ALA A 913 16.43 -16.73 -23.22
N LEU A 914 17.41 -16.10 -22.55
CA LEU A 914 18.39 -16.79 -21.72
C LEU A 914 17.73 -17.35 -20.44
N LYS A 915 16.94 -16.54 -19.75
CA LYS A 915 16.30 -16.90 -18.48
C LYS A 915 15.33 -18.07 -18.61
N LEU A 916 14.63 -18.13 -19.74
CA LEU A 916 13.58 -19.12 -20.02
C LEU A 916 14.07 -20.30 -20.87
N ASP A 917 15.37 -20.38 -21.15
CA ASP A 917 16.01 -21.39 -22.00
C ASP A 917 15.31 -21.52 -23.36
N LEU A 918 15.20 -20.42 -24.12
CA LEU A 918 14.48 -20.39 -25.40
C LEU A 918 15.38 -20.59 -26.62
N PHE A 919 16.71 -20.52 -26.48
CA PHE A 919 17.65 -20.78 -27.58
C PHE A 919 17.59 -22.25 -28.05
N PRO A 920 17.84 -22.53 -29.35
CA PRO A 920 17.71 -23.86 -29.91
C PRO A 920 18.85 -24.81 -29.53
N THR A 921 20.06 -24.29 -29.32
CA THR A 921 21.26 -25.08 -28.96
C THR A 921 22.12 -24.36 -27.92
N GLU A 922 23.08 -25.07 -27.34
CA GLU A 922 24.08 -24.51 -26.41
C GLU A 922 24.91 -23.41 -27.06
N GLU A 923 25.32 -23.60 -28.31
CA GLU A 923 26.13 -22.66 -29.08
C GLU A 923 25.36 -21.37 -29.34
N ALA A 924 24.09 -21.47 -29.74
CA ALA A 924 23.20 -20.33 -29.91
C ALA A 924 23.01 -19.57 -28.60
N ARG A 925 22.86 -20.29 -27.48
CA ARG A 925 22.75 -19.69 -26.15
C ARG A 925 24.03 -18.95 -25.75
N LYS A 926 25.20 -19.55 -25.94
CA LYS A 926 26.50 -18.92 -25.68
C LYS A 926 26.69 -17.65 -26.51
N LYS A 927 26.35 -17.71 -27.80
CA LYS A 927 26.36 -16.53 -28.68
C LYS A 927 25.41 -15.44 -28.17
N GLY A 928 24.23 -15.81 -27.68
CA GLY A 928 23.28 -14.89 -27.04
C GLY A 928 23.87 -14.18 -25.82
N VAL A 929 24.59 -14.91 -24.94
CA VAL A 929 25.30 -14.33 -23.79
C VAL A 929 26.38 -13.34 -24.27
N GLU A 930 27.22 -13.74 -25.22
CA GLU A 930 28.28 -12.89 -25.77
C GLU A 930 27.73 -11.60 -26.40
N THR A 931 26.60 -11.69 -27.11
CA THR A 931 25.93 -10.54 -27.71
C THR A 931 25.34 -9.61 -26.65
N LEU A 932 24.69 -10.15 -25.60
CA LEU A 932 24.17 -9.35 -24.49
C LEU A 932 25.29 -8.57 -23.78
N VAL A 933 26.40 -9.25 -23.44
CA VAL A 933 27.56 -8.61 -22.81
C VAL A 933 28.14 -7.52 -23.71
N ARG A 934 28.31 -7.79 -25.01
CA ARG A 934 28.79 -6.79 -25.98
C ARG A 934 27.87 -5.59 -26.07
N LYS A 935 26.55 -5.78 -26.01
CA LYS A 935 25.57 -4.68 -26.01
C LYS A 935 25.67 -3.83 -24.75
N ILE A 936 25.83 -4.44 -23.58
CA ILE A 936 26.01 -3.72 -22.31
C ILE A 936 27.30 -2.89 -22.38
N ALA A 937 28.41 -3.51 -22.79
CA ALA A 937 29.70 -2.83 -22.95
C ALA A 937 29.63 -1.70 -23.98
N GLY A 938 29.00 -1.94 -25.14
CA GLY A 938 28.80 -0.95 -26.19
C GLY A 938 27.92 0.23 -25.77
N ASN A 939 27.07 0.06 -24.75
CA ASN A 939 26.31 1.14 -24.13
C ASN A 939 27.03 1.81 -22.95
N GLY A 940 28.35 1.60 -22.81
CA GLY A 940 29.15 2.16 -21.73
C GLY A 940 28.87 1.52 -20.36
N ASN A 941 28.55 0.22 -20.33
CA ASN A 941 28.16 -0.54 -19.14
C ASN A 941 26.91 0.03 -18.45
N ARG A 942 25.94 0.49 -19.23
CA ARG A 942 24.63 0.95 -18.76
C ARG A 942 23.54 -0.03 -19.14
N LEU A 943 22.58 -0.19 -18.25
CA LEU A 943 21.35 -0.90 -18.55
C LEU A 943 20.54 -0.16 -19.63
N SER A 944 19.72 -0.89 -20.38
CA SER A 944 18.70 -0.30 -21.26
C SER A 944 17.29 -0.84 -20.99
N THR A 945 17.16 -1.63 -19.93
CA THR A 945 15.99 -2.42 -19.57
C THR A 945 14.93 -1.62 -18.81
N GLY A 946 13.66 -2.01 -19.02
CA GLY A 946 12.51 -1.58 -18.22
C GLY A 946 12.25 -2.51 -17.05
N PHE A 947 11.02 -2.57 -16.54
CA PHE A 947 10.65 -3.35 -15.35
C PHE A 947 10.98 -4.84 -15.52
N VAL A 948 10.56 -5.42 -16.65
CA VAL A 948 10.68 -6.85 -16.93
C VAL A 948 12.15 -7.25 -17.07
N GLY A 949 12.91 -6.51 -17.87
CA GLY A 949 14.32 -6.82 -18.11
C GLY A 949 15.17 -6.62 -16.85
N THR A 950 14.95 -5.53 -16.12
CA THR A 950 15.74 -5.18 -14.92
C THR A 950 15.57 -6.20 -13.81
N ALA A 951 14.36 -6.74 -13.64
CA ALA A 951 14.05 -7.73 -12.60
C ALA A 951 14.92 -9.00 -12.68
N ILE A 952 15.39 -9.35 -13.88
CA ILE A 952 16.17 -10.56 -14.14
C ILE A 952 17.59 -10.28 -14.65
N LEU A 953 17.99 -9.01 -14.83
CA LEU A 953 19.24 -8.61 -15.48
C LEU A 953 20.47 -9.22 -14.80
N ASN A 954 20.70 -8.87 -13.54
CA ASN A 954 21.90 -9.31 -12.81
C ASN A 954 21.84 -10.81 -12.50
N GLN A 955 20.66 -11.35 -12.18
CA GLN A 955 20.44 -12.77 -11.91
C GLN A 955 20.79 -13.62 -13.12
N THR A 956 20.35 -13.21 -14.31
CA THR A 956 20.60 -13.95 -15.56
C THR A 956 22.08 -13.85 -15.95
N LEU A 957 22.69 -12.66 -15.89
CA LEU A 957 24.13 -12.51 -16.14
C LEU A 957 24.97 -13.43 -15.25
N SER A 958 24.73 -13.41 -13.93
CA SER A 958 25.47 -14.27 -13.00
C SER A 958 25.20 -15.76 -13.20
N GLN A 959 23.98 -16.15 -13.59
CA GLN A 959 23.64 -17.54 -13.93
C GLN A 959 24.49 -18.06 -15.10
N PHE A 960 24.86 -17.19 -16.05
CA PHE A 960 25.70 -17.52 -17.20
C PHE A 960 27.19 -17.15 -17.02
N GLY A 961 27.64 -16.91 -15.79
CA GLY A 961 29.06 -16.66 -15.48
C GLY A 961 29.50 -15.19 -15.61
N GLU A 962 28.62 -14.29 -16.02
CA GLU A 962 28.91 -12.87 -16.29
C GLU A 962 28.72 -11.98 -15.06
N SER A 963 29.16 -12.45 -13.88
CA SER A 963 28.99 -11.71 -12.62
C SER A 963 29.79 -10.40 -12.58
N ASN A 964 30.91 -10.32 -13.31
CA ASN A 964 31.68 -9.09 -13.44
C ASN A 964 30.85 -7.99 -14.12
N THR A 965 30.19 -8.32 -15.24
CA THR A 965 29.27 -7.43 -15.94
C THR A 965 28.10 -7.00 -15.04
N ALA A 966 27.59 -7.90 -14.19
CA ALA A 966 26.55 -7.57 -13.21
C ALA A 966 27.02 -6.56 -12.16
N TYR A 967 28.26 -6.68 -11.65
CA TYR A 967 28.86 -5.68 -10.75
C TYR A 967 29.08 -4.33 -11.45
N ASP A 968 29.55 -4.33 -12.71
CA ASP A 968 29.74 -3.10 -13.49
C ASP A 968 28.43 -2.32 -13.68
N LEU A 969 27.32 -3.03 -13.92
CA LEU A 969 25.98 -2.45 -14.00
C LEU A 969 25.50 -1.92 -12.65
N LEU A 970 25.66 -2.70 -11.58
CA LEU A 970 25.24 -2.29 -10.23
C LEU A 970 25.95 -1.01 -9.77
N LEU A 971 27.23 -0.87 -10.11
CA LEU A 971 28.09 0.23 -9.69
C LEU A 971 28.20 1.36 -10.72
N GLN A 972 27.44 1.26 -11.83
CA GLN A 972 27.36 2.32 -12.83
C GLN A 972 26.82 3.62 -12.21
N ARG A 973 27.42 4.75 -12.59
CA ARG A 973 27.11 6.09 -12.06
C ARG A 973 26.39 6.97 -13.09
N ASN A 974 26.49 6.66 -14.38
CA ASN A 974 25.88 7.45 -15.43
C ASN A 974 24.42 7.04 -15.68
N ASN A 975 23.59 7.98 -16.13
CA ASN A 975 22.21 7.68 -16.54
C ASN A 975 22.18 6.81 -17.81
N PRO A 976 21.40 5.72 -17.86
CA PRO A 976 20.60 5.12 -16.76
C PRO A 976 21.40 4.13 -15.88
N SER A 977 21.21 4.23 -14.57
CA SER A 977 21.74 3.28 -13.56
C SER A 977 21.09 3.52 -12.19
N TRP A 978 21.21 2.53 -11.29
CA TRP A 978 20.72 2.68 -9.91
C TRP A 978 21.43 3.81 -9.16
N LEU A 979 22.76 3.88 -9.23
CA LEU A 979 23.52 4.86 -8.44
C LEU A 979 23.39 6.29 -8.96
N TYR A 980 22.98 6.50 -10.21
CA TYR A 980 22.70 7.85 -10.72
C TYR A 980 21.60 8.56 -9.91
N SER A 981 20.54 7.85 -9.48
CA SER A 981 19.52 8.42 -8.59
C SER A 981 20.06 8.73 -7.19
N ILE A 982 20.93 7.87 -6.66
CA ILE A 982 21.55 8.03 -5.33
C ILE A 982 22.51 9.23 -5.32
N ASP A 983 23.27 9.44 -6.40
CA ASP A 983 24.16 10.60 -6.57
C ASP A 983 23.38 11.94 -6.67
N GLN A 984 22.06 11.86 -6.78
CA GLN A 984 21.11 12.98 -6.77
C GLN A 984 20.28 13.05 -5.48
N GLY A 985 20.60 12.23 -4.47
CA GLY A 985 19.96 12.29 -3.15
C GLY A 985 18.72 11.41 -2.99
N ALA A 986 18.48 10.45 -3.90
CA ALA A 986 17.39 9.50 -3.74
C ALA A 986 17.48 8.74 -2.41
N THR A 987 16.36 8.70 -1.68
CA THR A 987 16.20 7.93 -0.44
C THR A 987 15.20 6.76 -0.57
N THR A 988 14.67 6.59 -1.77
CA THR A 988 13.77 5.53 -2.25
C THR A 988 14.16 5.17 -3.69
N ILE A 989 13.58 4.10 -4.22
CA ILE A 989 13.73 3.76 -5.65
C ILE A 989 12.74 4.62 -6.45
N TRP A 990 13.16 5.15 -7.60
CA TRP A 990 12.33 5.99 -8.46
C TRP A 990 11.60 5.15 -9.52
N GLU A 991 10.48 5.66 -10.03
CA GLU A 991 9.69 5.00 -11.08
C GLU A 991 10.45 4.95 -12.41
N ARG A 992 11.20 6.02 -12.73
CA ARG A 992 12.01 6.10 -13.94
C ARG A 992 13.49 6.19 -13.59
N TRP A 993 14.33 5.68 -14.48
CA TRP A 993 15.78 5.90 -14.42
C TRP A 993 16.14 7.40 -14.45
N ASP A 994 15.31 8.20 -15.11
CA ASP A 994 15.44 9.64 -15.30
C ASP A 994 14.28 10.43 -14.66
N SER A 995 13.74 9.95 -13.52
CA SER A 995 12.70 10.71 -12.79
C SER A 995 13.15 12.14 -12.45
N TYR A 996 14.44 12.31 -12.19
CA TYR A 996 15.12 13.60 -12.23
C TYR A 996 16.52 13.39 -12.83
N THR A 997 16.99 14.37 -13.60
CA THR A 997 18.37 14.44 -14.09
C THR A 997 18.92 15.83 -13.82
N LYS A 998 20.20 15.93 -13.46
CA LYS A 998 20.87 17.23 -13.29
C LYS A 998 20.77 18.07 -14.58
N GLU A 999 20.86 17.42 -15.73
CA GLU A 999 20.90 18.06 -17.03
C GLU A 999 19.53 18.61 -17.45
N LYS A 1000 18.42 17.87 -17.24
CA LYS A 1000 17.09 18.23 -17.78
C LYS A 1000 16.03 18.57 -16.72
N GLY A 1001 16.32 18.37 -15.44
CA GLY A 1001 15.33 18.55 -14.38
C GLY A 1001 14.40 17.35 -14.23
N PHE A 1002 13.14 17.61 -13.86
CA PHE A 1002 12.13 16.60 -13.60
C PHE A 1002 11.63 15.91 -14.87
N GLY A 1003 11.42 14.60 -14.79
CA GLY A 1003 10.77 13.80 -15.82
C GLY A 1003 9.29 14.14 -16.04
N PRO A 1004 8.61 13.49 -17.00
CA PRO A 1004 7.24 13.83 -17.40
C PRO A 1004 6.21 13.74 -16.26
N VAL A 1005 5.58 14.86 -15.92
CA VAL A 1005 4.62 15.01 -14.80
C VAL A 1005 3.47 13.99 -14.82
N SER A 1006 3.02 13.57 -16.01
CA SER A 1006 1.91 12.60 -16.14
C SER A 1006 2.19 11.25 -15.47
N MET A 1007 3.46 10.88 -15.29
CA MET A 1007 3.87 9.64 -14.64
C MET A 1007 5.35 9.76 -14.21
N ASN A 1008 5.59 10.31 -13.01
CA ASN A 1008 6.93 10.51 -12.47
C ASN A 1008 7.02 10.42 -10.93
N SER A 1009 6.93 9.21 -10.38
CA SER A 1009 7.08 8.93 -8.94
C SER A 1009 8.53 8.84 -8.49
N PHE A 1010 8.84 9.37 -7.31
CA PHE A 1010 10.14 9.20 -6.64
C PHE A 1010 10.11 8.06 -5.60
N ASN A 1011 9.02 7.30 -5.52
CA ASN A 1011 8.88 6.17 -4.62
C ASN A 1011 8.11 5.01 -5.27
N HIS A 1012 8.88 4.10 -5.86
CA HIS A 1012 8.40 2.95 -6.60
C HIS A 1012 9.37 1.80 -6.38
N TYR A 1013 8.93 0.58 -6.06
CA TYR A 1013 9.88 -0.48 -5.64
C TYR A 1013 10.45 -1.34 -6.79
N SER A 1014 9.90 -1.26 -8.00
CA SER A 1014 10.12 -2.22 -9.08
C SER A 1014 11.61 -2.39 -9.46
N TYR A 1015 12.36 -1.30 -9.60
CA TYR A 1015 13.82 -1.37 -9.85
C TYR A 1015 14.66 -1.77 -8.64
N GLY A 1016 14.06 -1.82 -7.46
CA GLY A 1016 14.64 -2.39 -6.25
C GLY A 1016 14.75 -3.92 -6.28
N ALA A 1017 14.18 -4.58 -7.30
CA ALA A 1017 14.30 -6.02 -7.54
C ALA A 1017 15.76 -6.51 -7.59
N VAL A 1018 16.72 -5.62 -7.91
CA VAL A 1018 18.16 -5.93 -7.86
C VAL A 1018 18.65 -6.41 -6.48
N SER A 1019 17.95 -6.04 -5.39
CA SER A 1019 18.25 -6.55 -4.06
C SER A 1019 18.11 -8.07 -3.95
N GLU A 1020 17.28 -8.70 -4.78
CA GLU A 1020 17.23 -10.15 -4.89
C GLU A 1020 18.59 -10.72 -5.34
N TRP A 1021 19.22 -10.11 -6.35
CA TRP A 1021 20.56 -10.50 -6.79
C TRP A 1021 21.62 -10.24 -5.71
N MET A 1022 21.48 -9.13 -4.97
CA MET A 1022 22.35 -8.82 -3.85
C MET A 1022 22.31 -9.95 -2.80
N TYR A 1023 21.14 -10.45 -2.43
CA TYR A 1023 21.03 -11.60 -1.52
C TYR A 1023 21.53 -12.90 -2.15
N ARG A 1024 21.03 -13.27 -3.32
CA ARG A 1024 21.24 -14.60 -3.92
C ARG A 1024 22.64 -14.85 -4.45
N THR A 1025 23.29 -13.80 -4.94
CA THR A 1025 24.59 -13.92 -5.62
C THR A 1025 25.69 -13.19 -4.86
N MET A 1026 25.50 -11.90 -4.55
CA MET A 1026 26.54 -11.13 -3.87
C MET A 1026 26.74 -11.64 -2.43
N GLY A 1027 25.66 -11.77 -1.65
CA GLY A 1027 25.67 -12.41 -0.33
C GLY A 1027 25.64 -13.94 -0.42
N GLY A 1028 25.09 -14.49 -1.50
CA GLY A 1028 25.09 -15.92 -1.77
C GLY A 1028 24.05 -16.73 -1.01
N ILE A 1029 22.99 -16.12 -0.46
CA ILE A 1029 21.92 -16.86 0.23
C ILE A 1029 20.81 -17.15 -0.76
N ASP A 1030 20.63 -18.41 -1.13
CA ASP A 1030 19.52 -18.83 -2.00
C ASP A 1030 18.85 -20.11 -1.52
N ILE A 1031 17.66 -20.34 -2.06
CA ILE A 1031 16.82 -21.49 -1.78
C ILE A 1031 17.12 -22.62 -2.79
N ASP A 1032 17.08 -23.86 -2.32
CA ASP A 1032 16.93 -25.02 -3.21
C ASP A 1032 15.46 -25.13 -3.65
N GLU A 1033 15.20 -24.94 -4.94
CA GLU A 1033 13.85 -24.97 -5.51
C GLU A 1033 13.12 -26.31 -5.27
N THR A 1034 13.85 -27.41 -5.07
CA THR A 1034 13.28 -28.73 -4.78
C THR A 1034 12.90 -28.93 -3.31
N ARG A 1035 13.41 -28.06 -2.43
CA ARG A 1035 13.23 -28.09 -0.97
C ARG A 1035 12.95 -26.66 -0.46
N PRO A 1036 11.74 -26.14 -0.70
CA PRO A 1036 11.35 -24.76 -0.40
C PRO A 1036 11.43 -24.42 1.11
N GLY A 1037 11.30 -23.13 1.43
CA GLY A 1037 11.25 -22.61 2.81
C GLY A 1037 12.59 -22.59 3.55
N PHE A 1038 13.69 -22.84 2.86
CA PHE A 1038 15.06 -22.89 3.37
C PHE A 1038 15.33 -24.06 4.33
N LYS A 1039 14.57 -25.17 4.18
CA LYS A 1039 14.91 -26.44 4.84
C LYS A 1039 16.28 -26.95 4.38
N TYR A 1040 16.59 -26.69 3.11
CA TYR A 1040 17.92 -26.82 2.54
C TYR A 1040 18.36 -25.51 1.91
N ILE A 1041 19.57 -25.08 2.22
CA ILE A 1041 20.08 -23.76 1.87
C ILE A 1041 21.20 -23.90 0.84
N VAL A 1042 21.19 -23.05 -0.18
CA VAL A 1042 22.33 -22.91 -1.10
C VAL A 1042 23.09 -21.65 -0.70
N LEU A 1043 24.34 -21.84 -0.28
CA LEU A 1043 25.27 -20.78 0.04
C LEU A 1043 26.30 -20.65 -1.10
N GLN A 1044 26.18 -19.63 -1.95
CA GLN A 1044 27.10 -19.39 -3.05
C GLN A 1044 27.46 -17.89 -3.17
N PRO A 1045 28.24 -17.35 -2.22
CA PRO A 1045 28.70 -15.96 -2.31
C PRO A 1045 29.65 -15.80 -3.50
N VAL A 1046 29.46 -14.72 -4.27
CA VAL A 1046 30.29 -14.38 -5.43
C VAL A 1046 30.99 -13.03 -5.19
N PRO A 1047 32.26 -13.05 -4.72
CA PRO A 1047 33.06 -11.84 -4.57
C PRO A 1047 33.25 -11.05 -5.87
N ASP A 1048 33.42 -9.73 -5.75
CA ASP A 1048 33.72 -8.86 -6.88
C ASP A 1048 35.14 -9.12 -7.42
N ASN A 1049 35.20 -9.87 -8.51
CA ASN A 1049 36.42 -10.31 -9.18
C ASN A 1049 36.67 -9.59 -10.51
N ARG A 1050 36.06 -8.41 -10.73
CA ARG A 1050 36.31 -7.63 -11.94
C ARG A 1050 37.81 -7.38 -12.12
N PRO A 1051 38.39 -7.65 -13.29
CA PRO A 1051 39.84 -7.46 -13.49
C PRO A 1051 40.22 -5.97 -13.43
N GLU A 1052 39.35 -5.11 -13.96
CA GLU A 1052 39.48 -3.66 -13.96
C GLU A 1052 38.24 -3.03 -13.33
N VAL A 1053 38.42 -1.93 -12.59
CA VAL A 1053 37.31 -1.15 -12.03
C VAL A 1053 37.18 0.11 -12.87
N ALA A 1054 36.02 0.31 -13.49
CA ALA A 1054 35.77 1.48 -14.31
C ALA A 1054 35.90 2.79 -13.51
N ALA A 1055 36.29 3.87 -14.18
CA ALA A 1055 36.44 5.18 -13.54
C ALA A 1055 35.13 5.62 -12.85
N GLY A 1056 35.23 6.07 -11.60
CA GLY A 1056 34.08 6.46 -10.77
C GLY A 1056 33.37 5.30 -10.06
N GLN A 1057 33.78 4.05 -10.31
CA GLN A 1057 33.31 2.89 -9.57
C GLN A 1057 34.31 2.48 -8.48
N GLU A 1058 33.84 1.67 -7.54
CA GLU A 1058 34.65 1.08 -6.47
C GLU A 1058 34.53 -0.45 -6.52
N ARG A 1059 35.45 -1.17 -5.87
CA ARG A 1059 35.35 -2.63 -5.70
C ARG A 1059 34.55 -2.95 -4.44
N ILE A 1060 33.73 -4.00 -4.48
CA ILE A 1060 33.15 -4.56 -3.26
C ILE A 1060 34.17 -5.51 -2.64
N ASP A 1061 34.70 -5.16 -1.47
CA ASP A 1061 35.75 -5.92 -0.78
C ASP A 1061 35.18 -6.87 0.28
N TRP A 1062 34.00 -6.55 0.81
CA TRP A 1062 33.30 -7.40 1.76
C TRP A 1062 31.79 -7.18 1.72
N VAL A 1063 31.06 -8.22 2.14
CA VAL A 1063 29.61 -8.26 2.28
C VAL A 1063 29.27 -8.99 3.57
N ASN A 1064 28.25 -8.51 4.27
CA ASN A 1064 27.60 -9.17 5.40
C ASN A 1064 26.08 -9.19 5.15
N ALA A 1065 25.55 -10.38 4.89
CA ALA A 1065 24.13 -10.62 4.65
C ALA A 1065 23.55 -11.52 5.75
N SER A 1066 22.37 -11.16 6.24
CA SER A 1066 21.56 -11.94 7.18
C SER A 1066 20.12 -11.98 6.69
N PHE A 1067 19.52 -13.16 6.66
CA PHE A 1067 18.14 -13.39 6.25
C PHE A 1067 17.40 -14.22 7.32
N PRO A 1068 16.32 -13.69 7.93
CA PRO A 1068 15.54 -14.41 8.94
C PRO A 1068 14.55 -15.37 8.27
N SER A 1069 15.00 -16.59 7.97
CA SER A 1069 14.13 -17.61 7.38
C SER A 1069 13.07 -18.15 8.35
N CYS A 1070 12.13 -18.96 7.84
CA CYS A 1070 11.16 -19.68 8.66
C CYS A 1070 11.81 -20.58 9.74
N TYR A 1071 13.06 -21.02 9.55
CA TYR A 1071 13.81 -21.87 10.48
C TYR A 1071 14.74 -21.09 11.43
N GLY A 1072 14.98 -19.81 11.17
CA GLY A 1072 15.93 -18.96 11.90
C GLY A 1072 16.88 -18.20 10.97
N ASP A 1073 17.84 -17.48 11.55
CA ASP A 1073 18.78 -16.64 10.79
C ASP A 1073 19.74 -17.47 9.93
N ILE A 1074 19.76 -17.17 8.63
CA ILE A 1074 20.78 -17.58 7.69
C ILE A 1074 21.74 -16.42 7.51
N LYS A 1075 23.03 -16.63 7.73
CA LYS A 1075 24.05 -15.59 7.56
C LYS A 1075 25.08 -16.03 6.54
N SER A 1076 25.49 -15.10 5.70
CA SER A 1076 26.58 -15.28 4.74
C SER A 1076 27.37 -13.98 4.65
N SER A 1077 28.63 -14.05 5.05
CA SER A 1077 29.57 -12.95 4.97
C SER A 1077 30.83 -13.39 4.25
N TRP A 1078 31.43 -12.50 3.49
CA TRP A 1078 32.75 -12.71 2.90
C TRP A 1078 33.58 -11.43 2.94
N LYS A 1079 34.89 -11.58 2.98
CA LYS A 1079 35.87 -10.51 2.87
C LYS A 1079 37.05 -10.98 2.03
N LYS A 1080 37.39 -10.21 1.00
CA LYS A 1080 38.55 -10.44 0.14
C LYS A 1080 39.69 -9.51 0.57
N GLU A 1081 40.85 -10.10 0.83
CA GLU A 1081 42.07 -9.37 1.15
C GLU A 1081 42.88 -9.08 -0.14
N ASN A 1082 43.81 -8.15 -0.05
CA ASN A 1082 44.64 -7.72 -1.20
C ASN A 1082 45.55 -8.82 -1.75
N ASP A 1083 45.90 -9.82 -0.94
CA ASP A 1083 46.73 -10.96 -1.34
C ASP A 1083 45.94 -12.06 -2.09
N GLY A 1084 44.63 -11.86 -2.29
CA GLY A 1084 43.74 -12.81 -2.93
C GLY A 1084 43.08 -13.80 -1.96
N THR A 1085 43.42 -13.77 -0.67
CA THR A 1085 42.74 -14.56 0.36
C THR A 1085 41.29 -14.11 0.50
N VAL A 1086 40.35 -15.05 0.59
CA VAL A 1086 38.95 -14.76 0.88
C VAL A 1086 38.51 -15.49 2.13
N SER A 1087 38.04 -14.73 3.13
CA SER A 1087 37.45 -15.27 4.35
C SER A 1087 35.92 -15.27 4.24
N TYR A 1088 35.28 -16.31 4.73
CA TYR A 1088 33.83 -16.48 4.74
C TYR A 1088 33.35 -16.81 6.16
N GLN A 1089 32.21 -16.26 6.55
CA GLN A 1089 31.49 -16.65 7.76
C GLN A 1089 30.05 -16.97 7.39
N VAL A 1090 29.60 -18.19 7.73
CA VAL A 1090 28.24 -18.63 7.44
C VAL A 1090 27.55 -19.16 8.69
N THR A 1091 26.24 -18.95 8.79
CA THR A 1091 25.38 -19.51 9.85
C THR A 1091 24.17 -20.18 9.24
N ILE A 1092 23.93 -21.41 9.65
CA ILE A 1092 22.85 -22.29 9.19
C ILE A 1092 21.97 -22.60 10.41
N PRO A 1093 20.66 -22.27 10.39
CA PRO A 1093 19.79 -22.46 11.54
C PRO A 1093 19.65 -23.94 11.92
N ALA A 1094 19.27 -24.23 13.17
CA ALA A 1094 19.04 -25.62 13.57
C ALA A 1094 17.88 -26.23 12.78
N ASN A 1095 17.89 -27.56 12.65
CA ASN A 1095 16.92 -28.31 11.86
C ASN A 1095 17.00 -28.09 10.33
N THR A 1096 18.05 -27.45 9.82
CA THR A 1096 18.34 -27.29 8.38
C THR A 1096 19.76 -27.73 8.03
N THR A 1097 20.06 -27.79 6.74
CA THR A 1097 21.40 -28.08 6.18
C THR A 1097 21.68 -27.14 5.00
N ALA A 1098 22.94 -27.07 4.55
CA ALA A 1098 23.30 -26.23 3.42
C ALA A 1098 24.37 -26.86 2.52
N THR A 1099 24.35 -26.53 1.23
CA THR A 1099 25.52 -26.67 0.35
C THR A 1099 26.23 -25.32 0.26
N LEU A 1100 27.53 -25.28 0.56
CA LEU A 1100 28.38 -24.12 0.40
C LEU A 1100 29.29 -24.26 -0.82
N HIS A 1101 29.22 -23.30 -1.74
CA HIS A 1101 30.07 -23.21 -2.92
C HIS A 1101 31.10 -22.08 -2.74
N LEU A 1102 32.38 -22.42 -2.74
CA LEU A 1102 33.49 -21.47 -2.65
C LEU A 1102 34.28 -21.48 -3.95
N LEU A 1103 34.48 -20.30 -4.56
CA LEU A 1103 35.29 -20.15 -5.76
C LEU A 1103 36.77 -20.40 -5.44
N LEU A 1104 37.43 -21.19 -6.30
CA LEU A 1104 38.86 -21.43 -6.25
C LEU A 1104 39.50 -20.77 -7.48
N PRO A 1105 40.28 -19.68 -7.30
CA PRO A 1105 40.91 -18.99 -8.42
C PRO A 1105 41.79 -19.90 -9.27
N THR A 1106 42.52 -20.82 -8.63
CA THR A 1106 43.40 -21.83 -9.23
C THR A 1106 43.42 -23.10 -8.39
N LEU A 1107 43.95 -24.21 -8.93
CA LEU A 1107 43.96 -25.53 -8.26
C LEU A 1107 44.88 -25.61 -7.03
N ASP A 1108 45.78 -24.66 -6.83
CA ASP A 1108 46.69 -24.55 -5.70
C ASP A 1108 46.10 -23.74 -4.52
N TYR A 1109 44.79 -23.48 -4.52
CA TYR A 1109 44.10 -22.90 -3.37
C TYR A 1109 43.59 -24.00 -2.44
N VAL A 1110 43.75 -23.78 -1.12
CA VAL A 1110 43.24 -24.65 -0.07
C VAL A 1110 42.04 -24.02 0.62
N VAL A 1111 41.17 -24.88 1.16
CA VAL A 1111 40.00 -24.46 1.96
C VAL A 1111 40.19 -24.94 3.40
N GLU A 1112 40.29 -23.99 4.31
CA GLU A 1112 40.36 -24.24 5.75
C GLU A 1112 39.06 -23.82 6.44
N GLU A 1113 38.62 -24.56 7.44
CA GLU A 1113 37.58 -24.17 8.40
C GLU A 1113 38.22 -24.00 9.77
N SER A 1114 38.12 -22.81 10.36
CA SER A 1114 38.70 -22.50 11.68
C SER A 1114 40.17 -22.94 11.83
N GLY A 1115 40.97 -22.79 10.76
CA GLY A 1115 42.39 -23.14 10.71
C GLY A 1115 42.71 -24.63 10.47
N LYS A 1116 41.71 -25.48 10.21
CA LYS A 1116 41.88 -26.91 9.85
C LYS A 1116 41.42 -27.15 8.42
N ALA A 1117 41.95 -28.15 7.73
CA ALA A 1117 41.45 -28.53 6.41
C ALA A 1117 39.94 -28.82 6.47
N ALA A 1118 39.14 -28.21 5.59
CA ALA A 1118 37.67 -28.26 5.67
C ALA A 1118 37.09 -29.69 5.65
N VAL A 1119 37.75 -30.62 4.97
CA VAL A 1119 37.36 -32.05 4.95
C VAL A 1119 37.43 -32.75 6.32
N LYS A 1120 38.13 -32.15 7.30
CA LYS A 1120 38.27 -32.66 8.67
C LYS A 1120 37.46 -31.85 9.69
N ALA A 1121 36.68 -30.86 9.26
CA ALA A 1121 35.95 -29.99 10.17
C ALA A 1121 34.62 -30.60 10.62
N GLU A 1122 34.28 -30.41 11.89
CA GLU A 1122 33.03 -30.86 12.47
C GLU A 1122 31.84 -30.17 11.80
N GLY A 1123 30.80 -30.93 11.44
CA GLY A 1123 29.62 -30.42 10.73
C GLY A 1123 29.79 -30.33 9.21
N VAL A 1124 31.00 -30.53 8.68
CA VAL A 1124 31.25 -30.70 7.23
C VAL A 1124 31.10 -32.17 6.87
N SER A 1125 30.05 -32.50 6.12
CA SER A 1125 29.71 -33.89 5.76
C SER A 1125 30.48 -34.39 4.53
N SER A 1126 30.79 -33.50 3.58
CA SER A 1126 31.62 -33.82 2.43
C SER A 1126 32.23 -32.56 1.81
N VAL A 1127 33.35 -32.73 1.10
CA VAL A 1127 33.97 -31.69 0.27
C VAL A 1127 34.29 -32.28 -1.09
N THR A 1128 33.78 -31.66 -2.16
CA THR A 1128 34.11 -32.02 -3.55
C THR A 1128 34.67 -30.83 -4.30
N PHE A 1129 35.57 -31.10 -5.25
CA PHE A 1129 36.18 -30.07 -6.08
C PHE A 1129 35.70 -30.25 -7.51
N MET A 1130 34.94 -29.28 -8.02
CA MET A 1130 34.37 -29.36 -9.37
C MET A 1130 34.24 -27.97 -9.98
N ASN A 1131 34.57 -27.85 -11.27
CA ASN A 1131 34.40 -26.62 -12.06
C ASN A 1131 34.97 -25.35 -11.39
N GLY A 1132 36.19 -25.46 -10.82
CA GLY A 1132 36.84 -24.33 -10.14
C GLY A 1132 36.19 -23.92 -8.82
N LYS A 1133 35.43 -24.82 -8.17
CA LYS A 1133 34.79 -24.58 -6.87
C LYS A 1133 35.09 -25.71 -5.90
N ALA A 1134 35.19 -25.37 -4.62
CA ALA A 1134 34.97 -26.32 -3.53
C ALA A 1134 33.46 -26.31 -3.19
N VAL A 1135 32.86 -27.50 -3.11
CA VAL A 1135 31.45 -27.70 -2.77
C VAL A 1135 31.41 -28.49 -1.46
N LEU A 1136 30.87 -27.87 -0.41
CA LEU A 1136 30.86 -28.41 0.94
C LEU A 1136 29.42 -28.66 1.39
N GLU A 1137 29.15 -29.84 1.94
CA GLU A 1137 27.87 -30.17 2.56
C GLU A 1137 27.94 -29.89 4.06
N LEU A 1138 27.10 -28.98 4.55
CA LEU A 1138 27.14 -28.43 5.90
C LEU A 1138 25.89 -28.78 6.71
N GLN A 1139 26.10 -29.20 7.95
CA GLN A 1139 25.06 -29.28 8.96
C GLN A 1139 24.76 -27.90 9.56
N SER A 1140 23.70 -27.77 10.36
CA SER A 1140 23.40 -26.55 11.11
C SER A 1140 24.57 -26.07 11.98
N GLY A 1141 24.64 -24.76 12.25
CA GLY A 1141 25.66 -24.11 13.07
C GLY A 1141 26.41 -22.98 12.34
N THR A 1142 27.43 -22.44 13.01
CA THR A 1142 28.26 -21.35 12.49
C THR A 1142 29.65 -21.84 12.10
N TYR A 1143 30.13 -21.42 10.94
CA TYR A 1143 31.40 -21.83 10.34
C TYR A 1143 32.23 -20.63 9.88
N GLN A 1144 33.56 -20.77 9.91
CA GLN A 1144 34.49 -19.78 9.37
C GLN A 1144 35.42 -20.46 8.38
N PHE A 1145 35.28 -20.12 7.10
CA PHE A 1145 36.12 -20.66 6.03
C PHE A 1145 37.15 -19.65 5.55
N VAL A 1146 38.32 -20.14 5.14
CA VAL A 1146 39.34 -19.33 4.47
C VAL A 1146 39.76 -20.06 3.20
N VAL A 1147 39.71 -19.33 2.08
CA VAL A 1147 40.22 -19.75 0.78
C VAL A 1147 41.48 -18.95 0.50
N LYS A 1148 42.63 -19.63 0.48
CA LYS A 1148 43.94 -19.01 0.29
C LYS A 1148 44.83 -19.88 -0.58
N LYS A 1149 45.83 -19.27 -1.20
CA LYS A 1149 46.86 -19.99 -1.95
C LYS A 1149 47.70 -20.86 -1.00
N GLU A 1150 48.02 -22.08 -1.41
CA GLU A 1150 48.90 -22.97 -0.65
C GLU A 1150 50.32 -22.37 -0.63
N ASN A 1151 50.86 -22.09 0.55
CA ASN A 1151 52.26 -21.74 0.70
C ASN A 1151 53.08 -23.01 0.48
N LYS A 1152 53.81 -23.07 -0.64
CA LYS A 1152 54.74 -24.16 -0.94
C LYS A 1152 55.89 -24.24 0.06
#